data_AF-A0A1Y2K1N9-F1
#
_entry.id   AF-A0A1Y2K1N9-F1
#
_cell.length_a   1.000
_cell.length_b   1.000
_cell.length_c   1.000
_cell.angle_alpha   90.00
_cell.angle_beta   90.00
_cell.angle_gamma   90.00
#
_symmetry.space_group_name_H-M   'P 1'
#
loop_
_entity.id
_entity.type
_entity.pdbx_description
1 polymer ?
#
loop_
_entity_poly.entity_id
_entity_poly.type
_entity_poly.pdbx_seq_one_letter_code
_entity_poly.pdbx_strand_id
1 'polypeptide(L)'
;MFFPAPSCLCNWARRCWERKAMKQSLVFKIFFGFATILALLALQGGVTVLKLSEIDTVSAHLSATRVPMNTQAERLQSALLSSQSALRGLVSVADERLIEQRNTAWRVIEHAMTHLRKLSAGESEMETEVRQNLQVIAQQLSQLQQIQDQVAKLAHTPQNRPVLLFFHEQVAALHADAGRKLGVLIFRESRRHVGSQDPAKLKASKHLLRSMADLRGFWDAALNDLSAYLQSGDAEFVARYQAAVKKMALPIAVLQRAALNDHQSQQLQAFFAQREQFLQRAEQLLENRPDTRNWDQSRWLLRHEAMPAAFALNDAIDGLLTTINKQMYLQLDRVHEVVAASSRMTLFMLIFLVAAGGIIALLITRRLTRPVLEIENAISRLSQGDLTRRIKLSGSGDEIDRIAQDINAMAMQWELLMHSMALHAGNINSVSGELVKIRELVVHDTQKTDKTVQVVSSENSKLDQEISQVEKSVALMQSDMQSISHTSHELSATVRQIAEHATQASANMDDMVNAYEGIAAHIDDVRENLDQVDNSVQHVAESMRDMTASLQEVRNRCGQASQESERMETQAGDARKLMQELERSAQEIGKIVDIINNIARQTDMLALNASIEAAGAGEAGKGFGVVANEVKELAKQTADATQMITGKIREIQQHSHESVEAVGSIANGVGRISDSNQDILEAVEEQNANVRSINDAMQAVETASHDVGKSMTQLTASAQSVSQSARDSAQSAHQIAQLADNGAGAAEQMALSSSQTLEQTNLVTAAVGNTLASSSIVQERMHDTANTITMMSGSAQHFERLSHSLQSMSNAMFITQLEQDTGNPPFNVRAMKDYFITTQGKLEQVAHGRIAASEIDLAALEGATLATTWFNNEGLERFGKLAEFAPAKEQFLALEALAAAALEQGQASDFASVRERVEQYHIQRGQFFKTLDALYMACRGSRNEVHEFFPWNDKMSVGVKQLDDEHKRLVDIVNNLHRLLKSDGERSALGAILRELTDFTVTHFEHEEALMAKHQFPGLEDQKSQHRRMVATFQHLVERFENGEFTVAMDVMSFARGWLTKHILGTDMQYKSFFNAKGVY
;
A
#
# COMPACT_ATOMS: atom_id res chain seq x y z
N MET A 1 -32.06 54.12 13.73
CA MET A 1 -31.80 55.43 14.34
C MET A 1 -30.62 56.05 13.59
N PHE A 2 -30.79 57.25 13.03
CA PHE A 2 -29.76 58.19 12.50
C PHE A 2 -28.54 57.70 11.63
N PHE A 3 -28.64 57.98 10.31
CA PHE A 3 -27.61 58.34 9.30
C PHE A 3 -26.43 57.40 8.93
N PRO A 4 -25.79 57.56 7.73
CA PRO A 4 -26.12 58.39 6.55
C PRO A 4 -26.31 57.57 5.23
N ALA A 5 -26.39 58.27 4.08
CA ALA A 5 -26.78 57.77 2.74
C ALA A 5 -25.76 56.87 2.02
N PRO A 6 -26.19 56.16 0.96
CA PRO A 6 -25.96 56.71 -0.38
C PRO A 6 -27.20 56.69 -1.31
N SER A 7 -27.66 57.87 -1.73
CA SER A 7 -28.91 58.09 -2.46
C SER A 7 -28.76 58.36 -3.97
N CYS A 8 -27.58 58.06 -4.57
CA CYS A 8 -27.29 58.40 -5.97
C CYS A 8 -27.36 57.24 -6.99
N LEU A 9 -27.21 55.98 -6.58
CA LEU A 9 -27.21 54.85 -7.54
C LEU A 9 -28.62 54.33 -7.89
N CYS A 10 -29.62 54.54 -7.04
CA CYS A 10 -30.95 53.96 -7.25
C CYS A 10 -31.84 54.76 -8.22
N ASN A 11 -31.58 56.06 -8.42
CA ASN A 11 -32.40 56.93 -9.29
C ASN A 11 -31.95 56.97 -10.76
N TRP A 12 -30.72 56.56 -11.08
CA TRP A 12 -30.26 56.42 -12.46
C TRP A 12 -30.87 55.17 -13.13
N ALA A 13 -30.84 54.02 -12.42
CA ALA A 13 -31.46 52.79 -12.88
C ALA A 13 -32.97 52.93 -13.14
N ARG A 14 -33.69 53.69 -12.30
CA ARG A 14 -35.15 53.85 -12.41
C ARG A 14 -35.59 54.73 -13.58
N ARG A 15 -34.82 55.78 -13.94
CA ARG A 15 -35.16 56.69 -15.06
C ARG A 15 -34.67 56.22 -16.43
N CYS A 16 -33.59 55.42 -16.51
CA CYS A 16 -33.18 54.83 -17.80
C CYS A 16 -34.08 53.66 -18.25
N TRP A 17 -34.75 52.95 -17.33
CA TRP A 17 -35.56 51.78 -17.69
C TRP A 17 -36.99 52.12 -18.16
N GLU A 18 -37.50 53.33 -17.87
CA GLU A 18 -38.92 53.69 -18.12
C GLU A 18 -39.23 54.42 -19.44
N ARG A 19 -38.25 54.63 -20.34
CA ARG A 19 -38.53 55.26 -21.67
C ARG A 19 -37.93 54.57 -22.91
N LYS A 20 -37.39 53.35 -22.82
CA LYS A 20 -36.96 52.59 -24.02
C LYS A 20 -37.14 51.06 -23.98
N ALA A 21 -37.90 50.53 -23.01
CA ALA A 21 -38.12 49.09 -22.82
C ALA A 21 -39.50 48.57 -23.28
N MET A 22 -40.11 49.20 -24.29
CA MET A 22 -41.28 48.64 -25.01
C MET A 22 -40.78 47.93 -26.27
N LYS A 23 -41.31 46.71 -26.53
CA LYS A 23 -40.78 45.70 -27.47
C LYS A 23 -39.55 44.91 -26.99
N GLN A 24 -39.63 44.32 -25.80
CA GLN A 24 -38.94 43.05 -25.52
C GLN A 24 -39.97 42.02 -25.03
N SER A 25 -39.96 40.83 -25.64
CA SER A 25 -40.92 39.77 -25.31
C SER A 25 -40.66 39.18 -23.92
N LEU A 26 -41.65 38.45 -23.41
CA LEU A 26 -41.60 37.75 -22.12
C LEU A 26 -40.35 36.84 -21.98
N VAL A 27 -39.88 36.30 -23.12
CA VAL A 27 -38.77 35.34 -23.23
C VAL A 27 -37.42 35.92 -22.79
N PHE A 28 -37.12 37.18 -23.11
CA PHE A 28 -35.79 37.78 -22.87
C PHE A 28 -35.42 37.89 -21.37
N LYS A 29 -36.42 37.86 -20.48
CA LYS A 29 -36.23 38.09 -19.03
C LYS A 29 -35.93 36.82 -18.24
N ILE A 30 -36.12 35.64 -18.83
CA ILE A 30 -35.90 34.34 -18.18
C ILE A 30 -34.44 33.88 -18.37
N PHE A 31 -33.86 34.15 -19.55
CA PHE A 31 -32.51 33.68 -19.93
C PHE A 31 -31.38 34.23 -19.03
N PHE A 32 -31.51 35.48 -18.56
CA PHE A 32 -30.46 36.14 -17.76
C PHE A 32 -30.30 35.56 -16.34
N GLY A 33 -31.31 34.87 -15.81
CA GLY A 33 -31.23 34.23 -14.48
C GLY A 33 -30.36 32.97 -14.46
N PHE A 34 -30.36 32.19 -15.55
CA PHE A 34 -29.68 30.89 -15.60
C PHE A 34 -28.16 31.00 -15.80
N ALA A 35 -27.71 32.00 -16.57
CA ALA A 35 -26.29 32.21 -16.88
C ALA A 35 -25.43 32.50 -15.63
N THR A 36 -25.99 33.19 -14.63
CA THR A 36 -25.26 33.63 -13.43
C THR A 36 -24.89 32.48 -12.49
N ILE A 37 -25.67 31.38 -12.48
CA ILE A 37 -25.44 30.22 -11.60
C ILE A 37 -24.28 29.36 -12.12
N LEU A 38 -24.18 29.17 -13.43
CA LEU A 38 -23.11 28.38 -14.06
C LEU A 38 -21.71 29.00 -13.84
N ALA A 39 -21.61 30.33 -13.81
CA ALA A 39 -20.34 31.03 -13.60
C ALA A 39 -19.73 30.79 -12.19
N LEU A 40 -20.56 30.59 -11.17
CA LEU A 40 -20.11 30.37 -9.79
C LEU A 40 -19.55 28.95 -9.57
N LEU A 41 -20.10 27.95 -10.24
CA LEU A 41 -19.62 26.56 -10.16
C LEU A 41 -18.22 26.38 -10.78
N ALA A 42 -17.95 27.07 -11.89
CA ALA A 42 -16.63 27.03 -12.53
C ALA A 42 -15.52 27.63 -11.65
N LEU A 43 -15.83 28.66 -10.86
CA LEU A 43 -14.89 29.30 -9.95
C LEU A 43 -14.42 28.34 -8.84
N GLN A 44 -15.33 27.54 -8.29
CA GLN A 44 -15.04 26.57 -7.22
C GLN A 44 -14.04 25.49 -7.67
N GLY A 45 -14.24 24.92 -8.87
CA GLY A 45 -13.34 23.89 -9.41
C GLY A 45 -11.90 24.39 -9.60
N GLY A 46 -11.73 25.63 -10.08
CA GLY A 46 -10.40 26.22 -10.29
C GLY A 46 -9.59 26.38 -9.00
N VAL A 47 -10.22 26.76 -7.89
CA VAL A 47 -9.55 26.94 -6.59
C VAL A 47 -9.04 25.59 -6.03
N THR A 48 -9.79 24.51 -6.21
CA THR A 48 -9.40 23.17 -5.74
C THR A 48 -8.18 22.63 -6.47
N VAL A 49 -8.12 22.78 -7.80
CA VAL A 49 -6.99 22.31 -8.63
C VAL A 49 -5.68 23.04 -8.27
N LEU A 50 -5.76 24.36 -8.03
CA LEU A 50 -4.58 25.15 -7.65
C LEU A 50 -3.96 24.70 -6.32
N LYS A 51 -4.75 24.16 -5.37
CA LYS A 51 -4.24 23.66 -4.08
C LYS A 51 -3.69 22.24 -4.12
N LEU A 52 -4.08 21.39 -5.08
CA LEU A 52 -3.41 20.10 -5.27
C LEU A 52 -1.96 20.26 -5.76
N SER A 53 -1.71 21.23 -6.66
CA SER A 53 -0.37 21.53 -7.19
C SER A 53 0.65 21.92 -6.10
N GLU A 54 0.18 22.56 -5.02
CA GLU A 54 1.02 22.96 -3.88
C GLU A 54 1.44 21.77 -2.98
N ILE A 55 0.70 20.66 -3.01
CA ILE A 55 1.05 19.41 -2.31
C ILE A 55 2.07 18.60 -3.12
N ASP A 56 1.83 18.49 -4.43
CA ASP A 56 2.65 17.68 -5.35
C ASP A 56 4.10 18.19 -5.41
N THR A 57 4.28 19.50 -5.40
CA THR A 57 5.60 20.17 -5.37
C THR A 57 6.39 19.90 -4.07
N VAL A 58 5.73 19.82 -2.91
CA VAL A 58 6.39 19.51 -1.63
C VAL A 58 6.77 18.02 -1.56
N SER A 59 5.89 17.13 -2.00
CA SER A 59 6.13 15.68 -2.07
C SER A 59 7.30 15.33 -3.00
N ALA A 60 7.36 15.95 -4.18
CA ALA A 60 8.45 15.80 -5.13
C ALA A 60 9.80 16.26 -4.55
N HIS A 61 9.84 17.36 -3.79
CA HIS A 61 11.08 17.84 -3.18
C HIS A 61 11.57 16.94 -2.03
N LEU A 62 10.66 16.36 -1.23
CA LEU A 62 11.00 15.44 -0.15
C LEU A 62 11.68 14.16 -0.69
N SER A 63 11.08 13.57 -1.73
CA SER A 63 11.53 12.32 -2.36
C SER A 63 12.77 12.49 -3.25
N ALA A 64 12.87 13.59 -4.02
CA ALA A 64 14.02 13.83 -4.90
C ALA A 64 15.27 14.34 -4.15
N THR A 65 15.10 15.00 -3.01
CA THR A 65 16.20 15.70 -2.32
C THR A 65 16.48 15.13 -0.94
N ARG A 66 15.51 15.11 -0.02
CA ARG A 66 15.76 14.85 1.42
C ARG A 66 16.01 13.37 1.73
N VAL A 67 15.22 12.46 1.16
CA VAL A 67 15.46 11.01 1.34
C VAL A 67 16.83 10.59 0.79
N PRO A 68 17.25 10.97 -0.44
CA PRO A 68 18.61 10.73 -0.92
C PRO A 68 19.70 11.34 -0.05
N MET A 69 19.50 12.53 0.53
CA MET A 69 20.50 13.14 1.44
C MET A 69 20.72 12.29 2.69
N ASN A 70 19.65 11.82 3.35
CA ASN A 70 19.79 10.96 4.52
C ASN A 70 20.55 9.67 4.16
N THR A 71 20.18 9.00 3.06
CA THR A 71 20.87 7.79 2.58
C THR A 71 22.36 8.00 2.30
N GLN A 72 22.78 9.16 1.78
CA GLN A 72 24.20 9.43 1.54
C GLN A 72 24.95 9.77 2.84
N ALA A 73 24.30 10.40 3.83
CA ALA A 73 24.90 10.66 5.13
C ALA A 73 25.11 9.37 5.94
N GLU A 74 24.17 8.42 5.90
CA GLU A 74 24.33 7.08 6.49
C GLU A 74 25.45 6.28 5.80
N ARG A 75 25.55 6.35 4.46
CA ARG A 75 26.66 5.74 3.70
C ARG A 75 28.02 6.33 4.07
N LEU A 76 28.08 7.64 4.29
CA LEU A 76 29.28 8.34 4.74
C LEU A 76 29.71 7.84 6.13
N GLN A 77 28.77 7.68 7.07
CA GLN A 77 29.03 7.16 8.41
C GLN A 77 29.55 5.71 8.39
N SER A 78 28.89 4.84 7.62
CA SER A 78 29.30 3.43 7.47
C SER A 78 30.69 3.29 6.84
N ALA A 79 30.98 4.05 5.78
CA ALA A 79 32.29 4.05 5.14
C ALA A 79 33.39 4.62 6.07
N LEU A 80 33.08 5.65 6.87
CA LEU A 80 33.98 6.16 7.89
C LEU A 80 34.38 5.08 8.91
N LEU A 81 33.41 4.35 9.47
CA LEU A 81 33.64 3.23 10.41
C LEU A 81 34.46 2.09 9.77
N SER A 82 34.21 1.79 8.48
CA SER A 82 34.99 0.82 7.72
C SER A 82 36.46 1.25 7.59
N SER A 83 36.73 2.53 7.25
CA SER A 83 38.10 3.05 7.15
C SER A 83 38.88 2.94 8.48
N GLN A 84 38.23 3.23 9.61
CA GLN A 84 38.83 3.15 10.95
C GLN A 84 39.13 1.70 11.36
N SER A 85 38.27 0.77 10.97
CA SER A 85 38.40 -0.65 11.31
C SER A 85 39.53 -1.30 10.49
N ALA A 86 39.59 -1.00 9.18
CA ALA A 86 40.71 -1.38 8.33
C ALA A 86 42.05 -0.80 8.83
N LEU A 87 42.07 0.46 9.27
CA LEU A 87 43.28 1.09 9.81
C LEU A 87 43.73 0.47 11.15
N ARG A 88 42.80 0.16 12.06
CA ARG A 88 43.10 -0.55 13.33
C ARG A 88 43.67 -1.95 13.06
N GLY A 89 43.10 -2.66 12.08
CA GLY A 89 43.62 -3.92 11.58
C GLY A 89 45.05 -3.75 11.05
N LEU A 90 45.28 -2.75 10.19
CA LEU A 90 46.59 -2.50 9.55
C LEU A 90 47.69 -2.19 10.57
N VAL A 91 47.39 -1.48 11.67
CA VAL A 91 48.36 -1.23 12.76
C VAL A 91 48.65 -2.51 13.58
N SER A 92 47.78 -3.51 13.50
CA SER A 92 47.89 -4.76 14.26
C SER A 92 48.51 -5.91 13.45
N VAL A 93 48.26 -5.96 12.14
CA VAL A 93 48.67 -7.05 11.24
C VAL A 93 49.13 -6.46 9.90
N ALA A 94 50.22 -7.00 9.35
CA ALA A 94 50.78 -6.60 8.06
C ALA A 94 50.03 -7.27 6.88
N ASP A 95 48.77 -6.88 6.64
CA ASP A 95 47.96 -7.36 5.52
C ASP A 95 47.62 -6.22 4.55
N GLU A 96 48.10 -6.33 3.30
CA GLU A 96 47.84 -5.36 2.23
C GLU A 96 46.35 -5.23 1.88
N ARG A 97 45.53 -6.28 2.12
CA ARG A 97 44.08 -6.23 1.89
C ARG A 97 43.40 -5.16 2.75
N LEU A 98 43.95 -4.85 3.92
CA LEU A 98 43.43 -3.81 4.80
C LEU A 98 43.69 -2.40 4.22
N ILE A 99 44.76 -2.23 3.45
CA ILE A 99 45.03 -1.00 2.69
C ILE A 99 43.97 -0.85 1.57
N GLU A 100 43.67 -1.93 0.84
CA GLU A 100 42.64 -1.92 -0.20
C GLU A 100 41.23 -1.65 0.37
N GLN A 101 40.87 -2.28 1.49
CA GLN A 101 39.61 -2.03 2.19
C GLN A 101 39.51 -0.55 2.64
N ARG A 102 40.55 -0.01 3.26
CA ARG A 102 40.62 1.41 3.66
C ARG A 102 40.45 2.33 2.45
N ASN A 103 41.16 2.09 1.35
CA ASN A 103 41.09 2.91 0.14
C ASN A 103 39.70 2.81 -0.53
N THR A 104 39.05 1.66 -0.44
CA THR A 104 37.67 1.46 -0.93
C THR A 104 36.66 2.23 -0.08
N ALA A 105 36.82 2.24 1.24
CA ALA A 105 36.04 3.09 2.13
C ALA A 105 36.20 4.58 1.80
N TRP A 106 37.42 5.06 1.53
CA TRP A 106 37.65 6.46 1.12
C TRP A 106 36.97 6.83 -0.22
N ARG A 107 36.96 5.92 -1.21
CA ARG A 107 36.19 6.15 -2.46
C ARG A 107 34.68 6.31 -2.20
N VAL A 108 34.12 5.55 -1.24
CA VAL A 108 32.70 5.67 -0.85
C VAL A 108 32.44 6.99 -0.11
N ILE A 109 33.34 7.40 0.79
CA ILE A 109 33.31 8.69 1.48
C ILE A 109 33.29 9.86 0.48
N GLU A 110 34.22 9.88 -0.48
CA GLU A 110 34.32 10.92 -1.51
C GLU A 110 33.05 10.99 -2.39
N HIS A 111 32.51 9.83 -2.78
CA HIS A 111 31.30 9.74 -3.56
C HIS A 111 30.07 10.25 -2.78
N ALA A 112 29.90 9.81 -1.53
CA ALA A 112 28.83 10.27 -0.65
C ALA A 112 28.88 11.78 -0.41
N MET A 113 30.07 12.34 -0.11
CA MET A 113 30.27 13.78 0.05
C MET A 113 29.97 14.57 -1.23
N THR A 114 30.31 14.03 -2.40
CA THR A 114 30.01 14.67 -3.69
C THR A 114 28.50 14.71 -3.94
N HIS A 115 27.79 13.61 -3.65
CA HIS A 115 26.34 13.56 -3.77
C HIS A 115 25.62 14.45 -2.74
N LEU A 116 26.06 14.47 -1.47
CA LEU A 116 25.51 15.34 -0.42
C LEU A 116 25.61 16.82 -0.82
N ARG A 117 26.79 17.27 -1.28
CA ARG A 117 26.99 18.64 -1.77
C ARG A 117 26.12 19.00 -2.96
N LYS A 118 25.88 18.05 -3.88
CA LYS A 118 25.00 18.25 -5.04
C LYS A 118 23.53 18.38 -4.63
N LEU A 119 23.09 17.58 -3.66
CA LEU A 119 21.73 17.60 -3.13
C LEU A 119 21.46 18.80 -2.21
N SER A 120 22.49 19.35 -1.56
CA SER A 120 22.41 20.57 -0.74
C SER A 120 22.64 21.88 -1.50
N ALA A 121 22.49 21.89 -2.83
CA ALA A 121 22.90 23.03 -3.68
C ALA A 121 21.90 24.20 -3.75
N GLY A 122 20.71 24.08 -3.15
CA GLY A 122 19.68 25.11 -3.16
C GLY A 122 19.98 26.34 -2.30
N GLU A 123 19.15 27.37 -2.45
CA GLU A 123 19.33 28.69 -1.84
C GLU A 123 18.59 28.88 -0.51
N SER A 124 17.90 27.87 0.02
CA SER A 124 17.14 28.03 1.27
C SER A 124 18.04 28.18 2.50
N GLU A 125 17.51 28.83 3.53
CA GLU A 125 18.17 28.95 4.85
C GLU A 125 18.48 27.56 5.44
N MET A 126 17.55 26.60 5.28
CA MET A 126 17.71 25.19 5.63
C MET A 126 18.85 24.48 4.89
N GLU A 127 19.06 24.77 3.60
CA GLU A 127 20.19 24.24 2.83
C GLU A 127 21.51 24.93 3.17
N THR A 128 21.46 26.10 3.80
CA THR A 128 22.64 26.82 4.29
C THR A 128 23.19 26.16 5.56
N GLU A 129 22.32 25.78 6.49
CA GLU A 129 22.69 24.98 7.68
C GLU A 129 23.35 23.65 7.27
N VAL A 130 22.74 22.92 6.32
CA VAL A 130 23.30 21.66 5.82
C VAL A 130 24.63 21.85 5.10
N ARG A 131 24.80 22.90 4.27
CA ARG A 131 26.08 23.22 3.64
C ARG A 131 27.17 23.55 4.66
N GLN A 132 26.84 24.25 5.74
CA GLN A 132 27.77 24.56 6.82
C GLN A 132 28.25 23.28 7.52
N ASN A 133 27.34 22.35 7.86
CA ASN A 133 27.69 21.05 8.42
C ASN A 133 28.58 20.24 7.45
N LEU A 134 28.24 20.19 6.16
CA LEU A 134 29.04 19.52 5.12
C LEU A 134 30.42 20.16 4.93
N GLN A 135 30.60 21.45 5.21
CA GLN A 135 31.90 22.12 5.17
C GLN A 135 32.78 21.71 6.36
N VAL A 136 32.22 21.64 7.57
CA VAL A 136 32.92 21.14 8.77
C VAL A 136 33.35 19.68 8.58
N ILE A 137 32.41 18.82 8.16
CA ILE A 137 32.65 17.40 7.84
C ILE A 137 33.75 17.25 6.80
N ALA A 138 33.74 18.05 5.72
CA ALA A 138 34.79 18.00 4.69
C ALA A 138 36.19 18.37 5.20
N GLN A 139 36.28 19.37 6.09
CA GLN A 139 37.55 19.79 6.69
C GLN A 139 38.10 18.69 7.63
N GLN A 140 37.23 18.13 8.47
CA GLN A 140 37.58 17.02 9.37
C GLN A 140 37.95 15.74 8.61
N LEU A 141 37.25 15.42 7.51
CA LEU A 141 37.60 14.30 6.63
C LEU A 141 39.01 14.44 6.04
N SER A 142 39.37 15.62 5.52
CA SER A 142 40.70 15.88 4.98
C SER A 142 41.79 15.69 6.04
N GLN A 143 41.58 16.24 7.24
CA GLN A 143 42.49 16.05 8.38
C GLN A 143 42.62 14.57 8.77
N LEU A 144 41.50 13.85 8.88
CA LEU A 144 41.50 12.43 9.20
C LEU A 144 42.24 11.62 8.12
N GLN A 145 41.98 11.87 6.83
CA GLN A 145 42.64 11.18 5.72
C GLN A 145 44.17 11.30 5.82
N GLN A 146 44.67 12.52 6.08
CA GLN A 146 46.11 12.76 6.26
C GLN A 146 46.70 12.00 7.44
N ILE A 147 46.01 11.95 8.59
CA ILE A 147 46.46 11.17 9.75
C ILE A 147 46.46 9.67 9.43
N GLN A 148 45.40 9.16 8.79
CA GLN A 148 45.33 7.76 8.37
C GLN A 148 46.44 7.39 7.36
N ASP A 149 46.79 8.28 6.43
CA ASP A 149 47.89 8.07 5.49
C ASP A 149 49.25 8.06 6.19
N GLN A 150 49.46 8.88 7.21
CA GLN A 150 50.68 8.83 8.04
C GLN A 150 50.77 7.51 8.80
N VAL A 151 49.67 7.07 9.44
CA VAL A 151 49.60 5.79 10.15
C VAL A 151 49.89 4.62 9.18
N ALA A 152 49.29 4.60 8.00
CA ALA A 152 49.49 3.56 6.99
C ALA A 152 50.92 3.53 6.41
N LYS A 153 51.58 4.70 6.28
CA LYS A 153 52.99 4.78 5.86
C LYS A 153 53.98 4.38 6.93
N LEU A 154 53.61 4.51 8.21
CA LEU A 154 54.48 4.18 9.34
C LEU A 154 54.32 2.73 9.78
N ALA A 155 53.11 2.16 9.75
CA ALA A 155 52.84 0.79 10.16
C ALA A 155 53.81 -0.21 9.49
N HIS A 156 54.33 -1.14 10.30
CA HIS A 156 55.31 -2.19 9.88
C HIS A 156 56.64 -1.70 9.29
N THR A 157 56.96 -0.40 9.37
CA THR A 157 58.28 0.12 9.01
C THR A 157 59.24 0.10 10.20
N PRO A 158 60.58 0.00 10.00
CA PRO A 158 61.56 0.19 11.08
C PRO A 158 61.42 1.54 11.78
N GLN A 159 61.03 2.58 11.04
CA GLN A 159 60.79 3.93 11.54
C GLN A 159 59.57 4.02 12.47
N ASN A 160 58.70 3.00 12.51
CA ASN A 160 57.55 2.99 13.40
C ASN A 160 57.94 2.99 14.89
N ARG A 161 59.05 2.34 15.24
CA ARG A 161 59.50 2.19 16.64
C ARG A 161 60.90 2.80 16.82
N PRO A 162 61.03 4.16 16.81
CA PRO A 162 62.31 4.85 16.98
C PRO A 162 63.12 4.38 18.20
N VAL A 163 62.43 4.04 19.30
CA VAL A 163 63.07 3.51 20.51
C VAL A 163 63.82 2.18 20.26
N LEU A 164 63.34 1.33 19.35
CA LEU A 164 64.05 0.10 18.97
C LEU A 164 65.26 0.38 18.09
N LEU A 165 65.18 1.33 17.15
CA LEU A 165 66.35 1.77 16.37
C LEU A 165 67.43 2.32 17.31
N PHE A 166 67.06 3.21 18.22
CA PHE A 166 67.95 3.78 19.23
C PHE A 166 68.57 2.71 20.14
N PHE A 167 67.80 1.69 20.54
CA PHE A 167 68.33 0.54 21.30
C PHE A 167 69.42 -0.20 20.54
N HIS A 168 69.18 -0.59 19.28
CA HIS A 168 70.14 -1.36 18.50
C HIS A 168 71.40 -0.56 18.17
N GLU A 169 71.24 0.71 17.78
CA GLU A 169 72.34 1.57 17.35
C GLU A 169 73.19 2.11 18.52
N GLN A 170 72.55 2.50 19.63
CA GLN A 170 73.22 3.30 20.69
C GLN A 170 73.30 2.60 22.06
N VAL A 171 72.52 1.54 22.32
CA VAL A 171 72.52 0.83 23.62
C VAL A 171 73.19 -0.55 23.48
N ALA A 172 72.68 -1.41 22.60
CA ALA A 172 73.20 -2.76 22.38
C ALA A 172 74.65 -2.75 21.85
N ALA A 173 75.00 -1.77 21.01
CA ALA A 173 76.37 -1.59 20.51
C ALA A 173 77.38 -1.27 21.63
N LEU A 174 77.02 -0.39 22.57
CA LEU A 174 77.84 -0.08 23.75
C LEU A 174 77.94 -1.27 24.70
N HIS A 175 76.82 -2.00 24.89
CA HIS A 175 76.80 -3.24 25.68
C HIS A 175 77.81 -4.26 25.16
N ALA A 176 77.75 -4.57 23.86
CA ALA A 176 78.60 -5.55 23.22
C ALA A 176 80.09 -5.16 23.28
N ASP A 177 80.43 -3.88 23.12
CA ASP A 177 81.83 -3.44 23.11
C ASP A 177 82.47 -3.39 24.52
N ALA A 178 81.70 -3.05 25.55
CA ALA A 178 82.15 -3.17 26.93
C ALA A 178 82.24 -4.64 27.36
N GLY A 179 81.24 -5.46 26.99
CA GLY A 179 81.23 -6.90 27.25
C GLY A 179 82.47 -7.61 26.68
N ARG A 180 82.92 -7.22 25.48
CA ARG A 180 84.21 -7.68 24.90
C ARG A 180 85.42 -7.33 25.78
N LYS A 181 85.50 -6.09 26.30
CA LYS A 181 86.61 -5.65 27.17
C LYS A 181 86.63 -6.40 28.50
N LEU A 182 85.46 -6.63 29.08
CA LEU A 182 85.31 -7.45 30.29
C LEU A 182 85.69 -8.92 30.01
N GLY A 183 85.32 -9.46 28.85
CA GLY A 183 85.77 -10.79 28.40
C GLY A 183 87.30 -10.89 28.26
N VAL A 184 87.96 -9.88 27.69
CA VAL A 184 89.43 -9.80 27.60
C VAL A 184 90.08 -9.72 28.99
N LEU A 185 89.47 -9.02 29.95
CA LEU A 185 89.94 -8.98 31.34
C LEU A 185 89.85 -10.35 32.01
N ILE A 186 88.70 -11.02 31.92
CA ILE A 186 88.47 -12.36 32.46
C ILE A 186 89.51 -13.35 31.90
N PHE A 187 89.65 -13.38 30.57
CA PHE A 187 90.59 -14.27 29.88
C PHE A 187 92.06 -14.01 30.24
N ARG A 188 92.44 -12.76 30.48
CA ARG A 188 93.82 -12.43 30.88
C ARG A 188 94.09 -12.71 32.35
N GLU A 189 93.14 -12.43 33.24
CA GLU A 189 93.29 -12.74 34.66
C GLU A 189 93.35 -14.26 34.89
N SER A 190 92.56 -15.06 34.17
CA SER A 190 92.61 -16.53 34.25
C SER A 190 93.96 -17.12 33.82
N ARG A 191 94.73 -16.39 33.00
CA ARG A 191 96.08 -16.79 32.55
C ARG A 191 97.22 -16.13 33.33
N ARG A 192 96.95 -15.14 34.19
CA ARG A 192 97.98 -14.27 34.80
C ARG A 192 98.89 -14.99 35.79
N HIS A 193 98.39 -16.02 36.46
CA HIS A 193 99.09 -16.76 37.51
C HIS A 193 99.21 -18.27 37.24
N VAL A 194 98.99 -18.69 35.99
CA VAL A 194 99.22 -20.08 35.55
C VAL A 194 100.69 -20.45 35.80
N GLY A 195 100.92 -21.51 36.58
CA GLY A 195 102.26 -21.94 37.01
C GLY A 195 102.83 -21.23 38.25
N SER A 196 102.07 -20.37 38.94
CA SER A 196 102.53 -19.69 40.16
C SER A 196 102.12 -20.48 41.42
N GLN A 197 103.09 -20.84 42.28
CA GLN A 197 102.84 -21.53 43.55
C GLN A 197 102.55 -20.59 44.74
N ASP A 198 102.31 -19.29 44.50
CA ASP A 198 102.04 -18.31 45.56
C ASP A 198 100.54 -18.34 45.96
N PRO A 199 100.18 -18.84 47.17
CA PRO A 199 98.78 -19.02 47.54
C PRO A 199 98.01 -17.71 47.69
N ALA A 200 98.70 -16.61 48.03
CA ALA A 200 98.08 -15.29 48.15
C ALA A 200 97.70 -14.74 46.77
N LYS A 201 98.57 -14.92 45.76
CA LYS A 201 98.29 -14.52 44.37
C LYS A 201 97.17 -15.35 43.74
N LEU A 202 97.19 -16.67 43.90
CA LEU A 202 96.12 -17.54 43.38
C LEU A 202 94.76 -17.22 44.02
N LYS A 203 94.71 -17.03 45.34
CA LYS A 203 93.47 -16.66 46.05
C LYS A 203 92.95 -15.28 45.63
N ALA A 204 93.83 -14.30 45.45
CA ALA A 204 93.47 -12.98 44.94
C ALA A 204 92.90 -13.07 43.51
N SER A 205 93.56 -13.81 42.62
CA SER A 205 93.12 -14.00 41.23
C SER A 205 91.75 -14.69 41.13
N LYS A 206 91.50 -15.75 41.91
CA LYS A 206 90.19 -16.41 41.99
C LYS A 206 89.08 -15.47 42.48
N HIS A 207 89.38 -14.58 43.42
CA HIS A 207 88.43 -13.56 43.89
C HIS A 207 88.14 -12.49 42.82
N LEU A 208 89.15 -12.10 42.03
CA LEU A 208 88.99 -11.17 40.90
C LEU A 208 88.17 -11.80 39.78
N LEU A 209 88.45 -13.04 39.38
CA LEU A 209 87.68 -13.76 38.36
C LEU A 209 86.21 -13.88 38.73
N ARG A 210 85.89 -14.25 39.98
CA ARG A 210 84.51 -14.25 40.48
C ARG A 210 83.86 -12.88 40.37
N SER A 211 84.57 -11.82 40.78
CA SER A 211 84.06 -10.45 40.68
C SER A 211 83.83 -10.03 39.22
N MET A 212 84.70 -10.40 38.29
CA MET A 212 84.50 -10.13 36.85
C MET A 212 83.34 -10.93 36.26
N ALA A 213 83.12 -12.18 36.70
CA ALA A 213 82.02 -13.03 36.29
C ALA A 213 80.67 -12.50 36.81
N ASP A 214 80.58 -12.15 38.10
CA ASP A 214 79.40 -11.52 38.70
C ASP A 214 79.06 -10.20 37.98
N LEU A 215 80.08 -9.36 37.71
CA LEU A 215 79.93 -8.12 36.93
C LEU A 215 79.40 -8.39 35.51
N ARG A 216 79.88 -9.43 34.84
CA ARG A 216 79.41 -9.83 33.50
C ARG A 216 77.96 -10.32 33.53
N GLY A 217 77.61 -11.17 34.50
CA GLY A 217 76.23 -11.66 34.65
C GLY A 217 75.23 -10.51 34.86
N PHE A 218 75.56 -9.52 35.69
CA PHE A 218 74.72 -8.33 35.85
C PHE A 218 74.74 -7.41 34.62
N TRP A 219 75.82 -7.37 33.86
CA TRP A 219 75.92 -6.62 32.60
C TRP A 219 75.00 -7.19 31.52
N ASP A 220 75.06 -8.50 31.30
CA ASP A 220 74.24 -9.20 30.32
C ASP A 220 72.75 -9.19 30.72
N ALA A 221 72.44 -9.34 32.02
CA ALA A 221 71.08 -9.15 32.54
C ALA A 221 70.50 -7.76 32.27
N ALA A 222 71.30 -6.70 32.45
CA ALA A 222 70.86 -5.33 32.22
C ALA A 222 70.41 -5.07 30.77
N LEU A 223 71.08 -5.63 29.76
CA LEU A 223 70.62 -5.51 28.37
C LEU A 223 69.35 -6.34 28.11
N ASN A 224 69.28 -7.55 28.67
CA ASN A 224 68.13 -8.43 28.50
C ASN A 224 66.85 -7.81 29.08
N ASP A 225 66.91 -7.25 30.29
CA ASP A 225 65.78 -6.56 30.92
C ASP A 225 65.37 -5.30 30.11
N LEU A 226 66.32 -4.52 29.58
CA LEU A 226 65.98 -3.39 28.68
C LEU A 226 65.30 -3.86 27.37
N SER A 227 65.78 -4.95 26.77
CA SER A 227 65.17 -5.53 25.56
C SER A 227 63.75 -6.03 25.83
N ALA A 228 63.56 -6.73 26.96
CA ALA A 228 62.26 -7.24 27.35
C ALA A 228 61.27 -6.13 27.74
N TYR A 229 61.73 -5.03 28.36
CA TYR A 229 60.93 -3.82 28.52
C TYR A 229 60.47 -3.26 27.17
N LEU A 230 61.35 -3.13 26.17
CA LEU A 230 61.00 -2.59 24.85
C LEU A 230 60.00 -3.46 24.07
N GLN A 231 59.98 -4.76 24.32
CA GLN A 231 59.04 -5.69 23.72
C GLN A 231 57.67 -5.65 24.42
N SER A 232 57.64 -5.69 25.75
CA SER A 232 56.42 -5.81 26.57
C SER A 232 55.78 -4.48 26.97
N GLY A 233 56.60 -3.45 27.24
CA GLY A 233 56.22 -2.23 27.92
C GLY A 233 56.12 -2.33 29.45
N ASP A 234 56.47 -3.47 30.05
CA ASP A 234 56.26 -3.71 31.47
C ASP A 234 57.38 -3.11 32.36
N ALA A 235 56.96 -2.28 33.32
CA ALA A 235 57.83 -1.59 34.27
C ALA A 235 58.59 -2.55 35.21
N GLU A 236 58.16 -3.80 35.36
CA GLU A 236 58.90 -4.81 36.15
C GLU A 236 60.32 -5.02 35.59
N PHE A 237 60.47 -5.07 34.26
CA PHE A 237 61.78 -5.19 33.62
C PHE A 237 62.64 -3.95 33.88
N VAL A 238 62.06 -2.75 34.00
CA VAL A 238 62.79 -1.53 34.38
C VAL A 238 63.33 -1.66 35.82
N ALA A 239 62.54 -2.22 36.74
CA ALA A 239 62.98 -2.49 38.11
C ALA A 239 64.08 -3.56 38.16
N ARG A 240 64.01 -4.61 37.33
CA ARG A 240 65.06 -5.63 37.21
C ARG A 240 66.36 -5.09 36.61
N TYR A 241 66.28 -4.28 35.55
CA TYR A 241 67.41 -3.52 35.02
C TYR A 241 68.10 -2.67 36.10
N GLN A 242 67.33 -1.87 36.85
CA GLN A 242 67.88 -1.05 37.94
C GLN A 242 68.52 -1.90 39.05
N ALA A 243 67.94 -3.06 39.37
CA ALA A 243 68.51 -4.00 40.33
C ALA A 243 69.82 -4.63 39.81
N ALA A 244 69.91 -4.97 38.52
CA ALA A 244 71.13 -5.46 37.88
C ALA A 244 72.25 -4.40 37.94
N VAL A 245 71.96 -3.16 37.53
CA VAL A 245 72.89 -2.02 37.61
C VAL A 245 73.37 -1.79 39.05
N LYS A 246 72.48 -1.85 40.04
CA LYS A 246 72.84 -1.72 41.46
C LYS A 246 73.75 -2.85 41.94
N LYS A 247 73.52 -4.10 41.51
CA LYS A 247 74.33 -5.26 41.88
C LYS A 247 75.76 -5.20 41.33
N MET A 248 76.02 -4.47 40.24
CA MET A 248 77.38 -4.24 39.71
C MET A 248 78.31 -3.50 40.68
N ALA A 249 77.78 -2.69 41.61
CA ALA A 249 78.59 -1.78 42.43
C ALA A 249 79.63 -2.50 43.31
N LEU A 250 79.28 -3.67 43.87
CA LEU A 250 80.18 -4.43 44.74
C LEU A 250 81.35 -5.06 43.94
N PRO A 251 81.11 -5.81 42.83
CA PRO A 251 82.18 -6.22 41.92
C PRO A 251 83.08 -5.08 41.44
N ILE A 252 82.50 -3.94 41.06
CA ILE A 252 83.26 -2.76 40.61
C ILE A 252 84.20 -2.25 41.72
N ALA A 253 83.72 -2.13 42.96
CA ALA A 253 84.52 -1.68 44.09
C ALA A 253 85.67 -2.64 44.44
N VAL A 254 85.50 -3.94 44.21
CA VAL A 254 86.58 -4.93 44.34
C VAL A 254 87.62 -4.73 43.23
N LEU A 255 87.19 -4.61 41.97
CA LEU A 255 88.09 -4.46 40.82
C LEU A 255 88.86 -3.13 40.84
N GLN A 256 88.29 -2.06 41.36
CA GLN A 256 88.97 -0.76 41.55
C GLN A 256 90.08 -0.79 42.61
N ARG A 257 90.01 -1.70 43.58
CA ARG A 257 91.01 -1.86 44.65
C ARG A 257 92.03 -2.97 44.37
N ALA A 258 91.93 -3.61 43.21
CA ALA A 258 92.74 -4.75 42.83
C ALA A 258 94.13 -4.35 42.33
N ALA A 259 95.14 -5.19 42.61
CA ALA A 259 96.49 -5.05 42.07
C ALA A 259 96.56 -5.52 40.61
N LEU A 260 95.96 -4.75 39.70
CA LEU A 260 95.97 -5.01 38.25
C LEU A 260 97.29 -4.60 37.62
N ASN A 261 97.69 -5.27 36.53
CA ASN A 261 98.79 -4.77 35.68
C ASN A 261 98.30 -3.62 34.78
N ASP A 262 99.22 -2.84 34.21
CA ASP A 262 98.91 -1.63 33.44
C ASP A 262 97.87 -1.87 32.33
N HIS A 263 97.99 -2.98 31.59
CA HIS A 263 97.06 -3.33 30.53
C HIS A 263 95.68 -3.75 31.06
N GLN A 264 95.60 -4.43 32.21
CA GLN A 264 94.32 -4.73 32.85
C GLN A 264 93.67 -3.47 33.42
N SER A 265 94.46 -2.58 34.02
CA SER A 265 93.99 -1.27 34.50
C SER A 265 93.40 -0.45 33.34
N GLN A 266 94.11 -0.39 32.20
CA GLN A 266 93.65 0.30 30.99
C GLN A 266 92.35 -0.31 30.41
N GLN A 267 92.24 -1.64 30.34
CA GLN A 267 91.02 -2.30 29.85
C GLN A 267 89.84 -2.13 30.81
N LEU A 268 90.08 -2.11 32.13
CA LEU A 268 89.04 -1.87 33.13
C LEU A 268 88.55 -0.41 33.10
N GLN A 269 89.44 0.56 32.94
CA GLN A 269 89.06 1.96 32.72
C GLN A 269 88.26 2.14 31.43
N ALA A 270 88.66 1.47 30.34
CA ALA A 270 87.92 1.49 29.07
C ALA A 270 86.53 0.83 29.20
N PHE A 271 86.40 -0.25 29.98
CA PHE A 271 85.10 -0.83 30.33
C PHE A 271 84.24 0.17 31.14
N PHE A 272 84.79 0.83 32.15
CA PHE A 272 84.03 1.79 32.96
C PHE A 272 83.53 2.99 32.14
N ALA A 273 84.36 3.54 31.24
CA ALA A 273 83.96 4.62 30.34
C ALA A 273 82.79 4.22 29.42
N GLN A 274 82.81 3.00 28.86
CA GLN A 274 81.72 2.51 28.02
C GLN A 274 80.47 2.11 28.81
N ARG A 275 80.64 1.59 30.03
CA ARG A 275 79.53 1.37 30.96
C ARG A 275 78.82 2.67 31.30
N GLU A 276 79.55 3.75 31.55
CA GLU A 276 78.95 5.06 31.87
C GLU A 276 78.15 5.60 30.68
N GLN A 277 78.70 5.52 29.47
CA GLN A 277 77.97 5.87 28.24
C GLN A 277 76.71 5.00 28.03
N PHE A 278 76.81 3.68 28.26
CA PHE A 278 75.66 2.77 28.18
C PHE A 278 74.57 3.15 29.17
N LEU A 279 74.91 3.43 30.44
CA LEU A 279 73.93 3.81 31.45
C LEU A 279 73.22 5.11 31.07
N GLN A 280 73.96 6.11 30.57
CA GLN A 280 73.38 7.36 30.07
C GLN A 280 72.44 7.13 28.88
N ARG A 281 72.79 6.25 27.92
CA ARG A 281 71.90 5.90 26.79
C ARG A 281 70.71 5.06 27.21
N ALA A 282 70.87 4.17 28.19
CA ALA A 282 69.79 3.38 28.75
C ALA A 282 68.78 4.26 29.52
N GLU A 283 69.23 5.28 30.26
CA GLU A 283 68.34 6.27 30.89
C GLU A 283 67.56 7.06 29.83
N GLN A 284 68.22 7.59 28.79
CA GLN A 284 67.56 8.24 27.65
C GLN A 284 66.54 7.33 26.94
N LEU A 285 66.80 6.03 26.89
CA LEU A 285 65.85 5.06 26.35
C LEU A 285 64.63 4.89 27.26
N LEU A 286 64.85 4.75 28.58
CA LEU A 286 63.80 4.53 29.58
C LEU A 286 62.86 5.74 29.79
N GLU A 287 63.27 6.95 29.38
CA GLU A 287 62.38 8.12 29.26
C GLU A 287 61.21 7.87 28.30
N ASN A 288 61.38 6.98 27.30
CA ASN A 288 60.33 6.60 26.37
C ASN A 288 59.45 5.49 26.98
N ARG A 289 58.20 5.84 27.28
CA ARG A 289 57.18 4.94 27.83
C ARG A 289 56.29 4.36 26.71
N PRO A 290 55.57 3.25 26.95
CA PRO A 290 54.70 2.61 25.95
C PRO A 290 53.65 3.50 25.26
N ASP A 291 53.27 4.61 25.89
CA ASP A 291 52.27 5.56 25.38
C ASP A 291 52.88 6.84 24.77
N THR A 292 54.20 6.89 24.55
CA THR A 292 54.85 8.01 23.85
C THR A 292 54.99 7.74 22.35
N ARG A 293 55.00 8.81 21.55
CA ARG A 293 55.16 8.72 20.09
C ARG A 293 56.42 7.94 19.66
N ASN A 294 57.50 8.03 20.42
CA ASN A 294 58.77 7.35 20.11
C ASN A 294 58.74 5.82 20.33
N TRP A 295 57.74 5.30 21.04
CA TRP A 295 57.61 3.86 21.32
C TRP A 295 57.01 3.09 20.15
N ASP A 296 55.90 3.60 19.61
CA ASP A 296 55.21 3.13 18.41
C ASP A 296 54.43 4.30 17.81
N GLN A 297 54.96 4.88 16.74
CA GLN A 297 54.40 6.09 16.12
C GLN A 297 53.00 5.84 15.55
N SER A 298 52.79 4.68 14.90
CA SER A 298 51.52 4.33 14.27
C SER A 298 50.41 4.11 15.31
N ARG A 299 50.70 3.41 16.41
CA ARG A 299 49.76 3.25 17.54
C ARG A 299 49.50 4.56 18.26
N TRP A 300 50.53 5.39 18.45
CA TRP A 300 50.37 6.68 19.09
C TRP A 300 49.48 7.63 18.27
N LEU A 301 49.76 7.77 16.96
CA LEU A 301 48.95 8.57 16.03
C LEU A 301 47.51 8.04 15.94
N LEU A 302 47.34 6.72 15.86
CA LEU A 302 46.02 6.08 15.87
C LEU A 302 45.22 6.45 17.12
N ARG A 303 45.84 6.37 18.30
CA ARG A 303 45.19 6.62 19.60
C ARG A 303 44.92 8.10 19.90
N HIS A 304 45.88 8.99 19.60
CA HIS A 304 45.85 10.39 20.03
C HIS A 304 45.38 11.37 18.95
N GLU A 305 45.49 11.03 17.66
CA GLU A 305 45.08 11.90 16.57
C GLU A 305 43.93 11.29 15.76
N ALA A 306 44.07 10.05 15.26
CA ALA A 306 43.12 9.45 14.33
C ALA A 306 41.77 9.12 14.99
N MET A 307 41.77 8.44 16.15
CA MET A 307 40.53 8.07 16.85
C MET A 307 39.76 9.29 17.37
N PRO A 308 40.37 10.33 18.00
CA PRO A 308 39.65 11.55 18.36
C PRO A 308 39.08 12.30 17.16
N ALA A 309 39.83 12.44 16.06
CA ALA A 309 39.33 13.05 14.83
C ALA A 309 38.17 12.26 14.21
N ALA A 310 38.24 10.92 14.26
CA ALA A 310 37.18 10.02 13.85
C ALA A 310 35.90 10.16 14.69
N PHE A 311 36.01 10.29 16.02
CA PHE A 311 34.88 10.53 16.91
C PHE A 311 34.23 11.90 16.65
N ALA A 312 35.02 12.96 16.57
CA ALA A 312 34.52 14.32 16.28
C ALA A 312 33.84 14.42 14.91
N LEU A 313 34.32 13.67 13.92
CA LEU A 313 33.71 13.57 12.61
C LEU A 313 32.39 12.76 12.63
N ASN A 314 32.32 11.66 13.39
CA ASN A 314 31.08 10.90 13.54
C ASN A 314 30.00 11.74 14.24
N ASP A 315 30.35 12.52 15.25
CA ASP A 315 29.47 13.48 15.93
C ASP A 315 28.96 14.57 14.96
N ALA A 316 29.84 15.11 14.11
CA ALA A 316 29.43 16.07 13.07
C ALA A 316 28.48 15.44 12.01
N ILE A 317 28.67 14.17 11.65
CA ILE A 317 27.78 13.44 10.74
C ILE A 317 26.42 13.15 11.42
N ASP A 318 26.40 12.82 12.71
CA ASP A 318 25.16 12.59 13.48
C ASP A 318 24.36 13.90 13.66
N GLY A 319 25.05 15.02 13.89
CA GLY A 319 24.47 16.35 13.84
C GLY A 319 23.86 16.68 12.47
N LEU A 320 24.54 16.34 11.37
CA LEU A 320 23.99 16.47 10.01
C LEU A 320 22.74 15.61 9.80
N LEU A 321 22.76 14.33 10.21
CA LEU A 321 21.60 13.43 10.15
C LEU A 321 20.43 13.98 10.96
N THR A 322 20.70 14.53 12.15
CA THR A 322 19.70 15.17 13.01
C THR A 322 19.08 16.40 12.33
N THR A 323 19.89 17.27 11.71
CA THR A 323 19.39 18.42 10.92
C THR A 323 18.54 17.95 9.74
N ILE A 324 18.99 16.95 8.95
CA ILE A 324 18.23 16.41 7.80
C ILE A 324 16.88 15.83 8.25
N ASN A 325 16.87 15.00 9.30
CA ASN A 325 15.66 14.38 9.81
C ASN A 325 14.68 15.42 10.39
N LYS A 326 15.18 16.41 11.16
CA LYS A 326 14.36 17.54 11.65
C LYS A 326 13.73 18.33 10.50
N GLN A 327 14.47 18.58 9.42
CA GLN A 327 13.93 19.24 8.22
C GLN A 327 12.88 18.38 7.50
N MET A 328 13.06 17.05 7.47
CA MET A 328 12.10 16.11 6.88
C MET A 328 10.76 16.12 7.64
N TYR A 329 10.79 16.10 8.98
CA TYR A 329 9.56 16.21 9.81
C TYR A 329 8.83 17.55 9.58
N LEU A 330 9.55 18.68 9.56
CA LEU A 330 8.95 19.99 9.33
C LEU A 330 8.27 20.12 7.96
N GLN A 331 8.76 19.42 6.92
CA GLN A 331 8.08 19.39 5.62
C GLN A 331 6.87 18.44 5.62
N LEU A 332 6.91 17.36 6.40
CA LEU A 332 5.77 16.45 6.56
C LEU A 332 4.57 17.13 7.25
N ASP A 333 4.84 17.87 8.34
CA ASP A 333 3.81 18.65 9.07
C ASP A 333 3.16 19.70 8.16
N ARG A 334 3.95 20.36 7.30
CA ARG A 334 3.43 21.35 6.34
C ARG A 334 2.47 20.75 5.32
N VAL A 335 2.68 19.50 4.90
CA VAL A 335 1.72 18.77 4.04
C VAL A 335 0.40 18.54 4.79
N HIS A 336 0.46 18.12 6.06
CA HIS A 336 -0.75 17.94 6.89
C HIS A 336 -1.54 19.24 7.07
N GLU A 337 -0.89 20.38 7.31
CA GLU A 337 -1.57 21.69 7.42
C GLU A 337 -2.28 22.10 6.12
N VAL A 338 -1.63 21.96 4.96
CA VAL A 338 -2.21 22.32 3.65
C VAL A 338 -3.45 21.48 3.34
N VAL A 339 -3.41 20.17 3.62
CA VAL A 339 -4.56 19.26 3.46
C VAL A 339 -5.72 19.68 4.38
N ALA A 340 -5.44 19.94 5.66
CA ALA A 340 -6.46 20.35 6.63
C ALA A 340 -7.08 21.73 6.32
N ALA A 341 -6.30 22.68 5.78
CA ALA A 341 -6.80 23.98 5.36
C ALA A 341 -7.69 23.90 4.12
N SER A 342 -7.31 23.08 3.14
CA SER A 342 -8.07 22.85 1.90
C SER A 342 -9.48 22.29 2.18
N SER A 343 -9.57 21.28 3.04
CA SER A 343 -10.83 20.63 3.42
C SER A 343 -11.86 21.62 4.00
N ARG A 344 -11.45 22.52 4.89
CA ARG A 344 -12.35 23.52 5.52
C ARG A 344 -12.88 24.56 4.55
N MET A 345 -12.09 24.98 3.56
CA MET A 345 -12.48 26.04 2.62
C MET A 345 -13.61 25.59 1.68
N THR A 346 -13.52 24.35 1.18
CA THR A 346 -14.50 23.75 0.26
C THR A 346 -15.91 23.68 0.88
N LEU A 347 -16.00 23.44 2.19
CA LEU A 347 -17.26 23.36 2.92
C LEU A 347 -18.04 24.70 2.95
N PHE A 348 -17.34 25.83 3.11
CA PHE A 348 -18.00 27.14 3.23
C PHE A 348 -18.57 27.68 1.91
N MET A 349 -17.94 27.39 0.76
CA MET A 349 -18.45 27.86 -0.54
C MET A 349 -19.79 27.23 -0.95
N LEU A 350 -20.01 25.95 -0.60
CA LEU A 350 -21.24 25.21 -0.92
C LEU A 350 -22.49 25.87 -0.31
N ILE A 351 -22.37 26.41 0.91
CA ILE A 351 -23.47 27.00 1.67
C ILE A 351 -23.97 28.32 1.04
N PHE A 352 -23.08 29.09 0.40
CA PHE A 352 -23.41 30.40 -0.18
C PHE A 352 -24.29 30.30 -1.45
N LEU A 353 -24.04 29.28 -2.29
CA LEU A 353 -24.70 29.11 -3.58
C LEU A 353 -26.22 28.92 -3.47
N VAL A 354 -26.69 28.24 -2.43
CA VAL A 354 -28.12 27.92 -2.22
C VAL A 354 -28.96 29.17 -1.92
N ALA A 355 -28.39 30.17 -1.22
CA ALA A 355 -29.13 31.35 -0.77
C ALA A 355 -29.52 32.32 -1.90
N ALA A 356 -28.74 32.38 -2.99
CA ALA A 356 -28.92 33.39 -4.04
C ALA A 356 -30.12 33.12 -4.97
N GLY A 357 -30.50 31.85 -5.17
CA GLY A 357 -31.52 31.46 -6.16
C GLY A 357 -32.95 31.93 -5.83
N GLY A 358 -33.30 32.06 -4.54
CA GLY A 358 -34.69 32.26 -4.11
C GLY A 358 -35.30 33.64 -4.42
N ILE A 359 -34.49 34.66 -4.69
CA ILE A 359 -34.95 36.07 -4.72
C ILE A 359 -35.53 36.49 -6.08
N ILE A 360 -35.15 35.82 -7.17
CA ILE A 360 -35.39 36.30 -8.55
C ILE A 360 -36.85 36.10 -9.03
N ALA A 361 -37.57 35.11 -8.48
CA ALA A 361 -38.87 34.67 -9.01
C ALA A 361 -40.05 35.67 -8.81
N LEU A 362 -39.94 36.62 -7.87
CA LEU A 362 -41.11 37.33 -7.31
C LEU A 362 -41.65 38.54 -8.12
N LEU A 363 -41.03 38.92 -9.25
CA LEU A 363 -41.22 40.28 -9.83
C LEU A 363 -42.10 40.40 -11.11
N ILE A 364 -42.55 39.31 -11.74
CA ILE A 364 -43.05 39.36 -13.14
C ILE A 364 -44.58 39.64 -13.30
N THR A 365 -45.41 39.38 -12.29
CA THR A 365 -46.85 39.02 -12.47
C THR A 365 -47.88 40.16 -12.69
N ARG A 366 -47.53 41.45 -12.83
CA ARG A 366 -48.42 42.55 -12.31
C ARG A 366 -48.99 43.65 -13.26
N ARG A 367 -49.27 43.48 -14.59
CA ARG A 367 -49.33 44.69 -15.49
C ARG A 367 -50.20 44.80 -16.81
N LEU A 368 -51.43 44.28 -17.00
CA LEU A 368 -52.06 44.25 -18.39
C LEU A 368 -53.53 44.74 -18.69
N THR A 369 -54.50 44.72 -17.79
CA THR A 369 -55.90 44.26 -18.11
C THR A 369 -56.99 45.20 -18.72
N ARG A 370 -56.78 46.47 -19.11
CA ARG A 370 -57.91 47.47 -19.18
C ARG A 370 -58.76 47.75 -20.47
N PRO A 371 -58.26 47.77 -21.72
CA PRO A 371 -58.96 48.48 -22.82
C PRO A 371 -60.18 47.83 -23.54
N VAL A 372 -60.75 46.73 -23.06
CA VAL A 372 -61.69 45.88 -23.87
C VAL A 372 -63.19 46.28 -23.75
N LEU A 373 -63.55 47.21 -22.85
CA LEU A 373 -64.92 47.39 -22.35
C LEU A 373 -65.93 48.23 -23.18
N GLU A 374 -65.55 48.96 -24.23
CA GLU A 374 -66.49 49.93 -24.84
C GLU A 374 -67.34 49.36 -26.00
N ILE A 375 -66.81 48.41 -26.78
CA ILE A 375 -67.54 47.72 -27.88
C ILE A 375 -68.71 46.88 -27.32
N GLU A 376 -68.57 46.43 -26.07
CA GLU A 376 -69.57 45.71 -25.28
C GLU A 376 -70.95 46.40 -25.31
N ASN A 377 -70.99 47.72 -25.13
CA ASN A 377 -72.23 48.46 -24.85
C ASN A 377 -73.20 48.62 -26.05
N ALA A 378 -72.71 48.57 -27.29
CA ALA A 378 -73.56 48.74 -28.48
C ALA A 378 -74.28 47.44 -28.85
N ILE A 379 -73.56 46.32 -28.80
CA ILE A 379 -74.12 44.98 -28.96
C ILE A 379 -75.08 44.68 -27.81
N SER A 380 -74.72 45.09 -26.59
CA SER A 380 -75.52 44.92 -25.37
C SER A 380 -77.01 45.29 -25.54
N ARG A 381 -77.35 46.29 -26.36
CA ARG A 381 -78.74 46.73 -26.54
C ARG A 381 -79.54 45.97 -27.60
N LEU A 382 -78.94 45.51 -28.70
CA LEU A 382 -79.68 44.62 -29.60
C LEU A 382 -79.82 43.21 -28.97
N SER A 383 -78.90 42.85 -28.07
CA SER A 383 -79.02 41.67 -27.20
C SER A 383 -79.87 41.89 -25.93
N GLN A 384 -80.53 43.05 -25.78
CA GLN A 384 -81.55 43.33 -24.76
C GLN A 384 -82.98 43.27 -25.34
N GLY A 385 -83.14 42.61 -26.49
CA GLY A 385 -84.43 42.14 -27.04
C GLY A 385 -85.44 43.19 -27.49
N ASP A 386 -85.21 44.48 -27.25
CA ASP A 386 -85.97 45.57 -27.87
C ASP A 386 -85.71 45.60 -29.39
N LEU A 387 -86.53 44.84 -30.14
CA LEU A 387 -86.48 44.78 -31.60
C LEU A 387 -86.90 46.10 -32.30
N THR A 388 -87.28 47.15 -31.56
CA THR A 388 -87.94 48.35 -32.12
C THR A 388 -87.00 49.51 -32.52
N ARG A 389 -85.68 49.48 -32.21
CA ARG A 389 -84.73 50.59 -32.49
C ARG A 389 -83.42 50.19 -33.22
N ARG A 390 -82.61 51.17 -33.69
CA ARG A 390 -81.47 51.00 -34.63
C ARG A 390 -80.27 51.95 -34.32
N ILE A 391 -79.03 51.60 -34.72
CA ILE A 391 -77.72 52.20 -34.29
C ILE A 391 -77.17 53.31 -35.26
N LYS A 392 -76.29 54.21 -34.77
CA LYS A 392 -75.56 55.29 -35.51
C LYS A 392 -74.02 55.08 -35.54
N LEU A 393 -73.34 55.59 -36.58
CA LEU A 393 -71.91 55.39 -36.90
C LEU A 393 -70.97 56.50 -36.38
N SER A 394 -69.67 56.18 -36.21
CA SER A 394 -68.68 57.05 -35.52
C SER A 394 -67.62 57.69 -36.43
N GLY A 395 -67.18 57.00 -37.50
CA GLY A 395 -66.32 57.57 -38.54
C GLY A 395 -64.80 57.43 -38.33
N SER A 396 -64.33 56.46 -37.55
CA SER A 396 -62.91 56.13 -37.38
C SER A 396 -62.35 55.23 -38.50
N GLY A 397 -63.21 54.44 -39.16
CA GLY A 397 -62.83 53.61 -40.31
C GLY A 397 -61.93 52.40 -40.00
N ASP A 398 -61.72 52.09 -38.73
CA ASP A 398 -61.10 50.87 -38.23
C ASP A 398 -62.13 49.72 -38.10
N GLU A 399 -61.70 48.56 -37.62
CA GLU A 399 -62.50 47.33 -37.55
C GLU A 399 -63.79 47.45 -36.71
N ILE A 400 -64.01 48.56 -36.02
CA ILE A 400 -65.15 48.79 -35.12
C ILE A 400 -66.35 49.45 -35.83
N ASP A 401 -66.15 50.36 -36.79
CA ASP A 401 -67.26 51.02 -37.51
C ASP A 401 -68.04 50.05 -38.40
N ARG A 402 -67.36 49.04 -38.95
CA ARG A 402 -67.96 48.04 -39.86
C ARG A 402 -69.01 47.16 -39.15
N ILE A 403 -68.79 46.90 -37.86
CA ILE A 403 -69.64 46.05 -37.01
C ILE A 403 -71.04 46.67 -36.80
N ALA A 404 -71.19 48.00 -36.92
CA ALA A 404 -72.44 48.68 -36.62
C ALA A 404 -73.50 48.65 -37.75
N GLN A 405 -73.13 48.34 -39.00
CA GLN A 405 -74.09 48.32 -40.12
C GLN A 405 -74.91 47.02 -40.19
N ASP A 406 -74.27 45.87 -40.01
CA ASP A 406 -74.89 44.54 -40.17
C ASP A 406 -75.97 44.24 -39.09
N ILE A 407 -75.83 44.87 -37.91
CA ILE A 407 -76.71 44.69 -36.74
C ILE A 407 -78.17 45.09 -37.03
N ASN A 408 -78.42 46.03 -37.94
CA ASN A 408 -79.77 46.57 -38.19
C ASN A 408 -80.69 45.67 -39.03
N ALA A 409 -80.14 44.73 -39.81
CA ALA A 409 -80.91 43.83 -40.68
C ALA A 409 -81.44 42.58 -39.95
N MET A 410 -80.76 42.19 -38.86
CA MET A 410 -80.99 40.93 -38.15
C MET A 410 -82.33 40.87 -37.36
N ALA A 411 -82.91 42.03 -37.04
CA ALA A 411 -84.04 42.16 -36.13
C ALA A 411 -85.39 41.60 -36.65
N MET A 412 -85.59 41.43 -37.96
CA MET A 412 -86.92 41.16 -38.54
C MET A 412 -87.29 39.67 -38.67
N GLN A 413 -86.32 38.76 -38.50
CA GLN A 413 -86.55 37.30 -38.56
C GLN A 413 -86.67 36.63 -37.19
N TRP A 414 -86.41 37.35 -36.09
CA TRP A 414 -86.38 36.78 -34.74
C TRP A 414 -87.76 36.42 -34.17
N GLU A 415 -88.79 37.24 -34.41
CA GLU A 415 -90.10 37.15 -33.72
C GLU A 415 -90.77 35.76 -33.83
N LEU A 416 -90.79 35.15 -35.01
CA LEU A 416 -91.51 33.89 -35.27
C LEU A 416 -90.76 32.64 -34.74
N LEU A 417 -89.46 32.75 -34.43
CA LEU A 417 -88.68 31.68 -33.81
C LEU A 417 -88.92 31.56 -32.29
N MET A 418 -89.32 32.65 -31.62
CA MET A 418 -89.33 32.72 -30.14
C MET A 418 -90.32 31.77 -29.46
N HIS A 419 -91.48 31.53 -30.06
CA HIS A 419 -92.50 30.67 -29.43
C HIS A 419 -92.14 29.17 -29.43
N SER A 420 -91.28 28.73 -30.36
CA SER A 420 -90.72 27.36 -30.38
C SER A 420 -89.46 27.25 -29.50
N MET A 421 -88.66 28.33 -29.45
CA MET A 421 -87.46 28.42 -28.60
C MET A 421 -87.77 28.17 -27.11
N ALA A 422 -88.95 28.58 -26.63
CA ALA A 422 -89.43 28.36 -25.26
C ALA A 422 -89.26 26.93 -24.71
N LEU A 423 -89.71 25.94 -25.50
CA LEU A 423 -89.82 24.55 -25.05
C LEU A 423 -88.49 23.80 -25.24
N HIS A 424 -87.70 24.21 -26.23
CA HIS A 424 -86.34 23.70 -26.43
C HIS A 424 -85.34 24.29 -25.44
N ALA A 425 -85.47 25.56 -25.01
CA ALA A 425 -84.61 26.17 -24.00
C ALA A 425 -84.59 25.37 -22.67
N GLY A 426 -85.77 24.97 -22.19
CA GLY A 426 -85.90 24.18 -20.96
C GLY A 426 -85.15 22.85 -21.00
N ASN A 427 -85.25 22.12 -22.11
CA ASN A 427 -84.57 20.82 -22.26
C ASN A 427 -83.05 20.99 -22.53
N ILE A 428 -82.63 22.03 -23.27
CA ILE A 428 -81.20 22.33 -23.51
C ILE A 428 -80.47 22.70 -22.21
N ASN A 429 -81.12 23.45 -21.31
CA ASN A 429 -80.56 23.81 -20.00
C ASN A 429 -80.22 22.57 -19.15
N SER A 430 -81.11 21.56 -19.14
CA SER A 430 -80.90 20.30 -18.41
C SER A 430 -79.66 19.55 -18.92
N VAL A 431 -79.53 19.40 -20.24
CA VAL A 431 -78.39 18.67 -20.86
C VAL A 431 -77.08 19.42 -20.65
N SER A 432 -77.09 20.75 -20.69
CA SER A 432 -75.93 21.58 -20.34
C SER A 432 -75.43 21.32 -18.91
N GLY A 433 -76.35 21.22 -17.94
CA GLY A 433 -76.02 20.95 -16.53
C GLY A 433 -75.40 19.58 -16.27
N GLU A 434 -75.71 18.56 -17.09
CA GLU A 434 -75.05 17.24 -17.01
C GLU A 434 -73.64 17.29 -17.66
N LEU A 435 -73.46 18.02 -18.77
CA LEU A 435 -72.16 18.17 -19.45
C LEU A 435 -71.10 18.90 -18.62
N VAL A 436 -71.48 19.90 -17.81
CA VAL A 436 -70.54 20.58 -16.89
C VAL A 436 -69.96 19.58 -15.88
N LYS A 437 -70.80 18.72 -15.29
CA LYS A 437 -70.38 17.71 -14.29
C LYS A 437 -69.44 16.67 -14.90
N ILE A 438 -69.72 16.22 -16.13
CA ILE A 438 -68.83 15.29 -16.86
C ILE A 438 -67.46 15.93 -17.10
N ARG A 439 -67.43 17.20 -17.55
CA ARG A 439 -66.18 17.96 -17.74
C ARG A 439 -65.36 18.03 -16.46
N GLU A 440 -65.95 18.40 -15.33
CA GLU A 440 -65.24 18.54 -14.06
C GLU A 440 -64.57 17.23 -13.61
N LEU A 441 -65.26 16.10 -13.78
CA LEU A 441 -64.70 14.77 -13.51
C LEU A 441 -63.52 14.44 -14.44
N VAL A 442 -63.65 14.65 -15.75
CA VAL A 442 -62.56 14.38 -16.70
C VAL A 442 -61.34 15.26 -16.43
N VAL A 443 -61.52 16.55 -16.11
CA VAL A 443 -60.40 17.45 -15.75
C VAL A 443 -59.70 16.98 -14.48
N HIS A 444 -60.46 16.64 -13.44
CA HIS A 444 -59.92 16.14 -12.17
C HIS A 444 -59.10 14.86 -12.38
N ASP A 445 -59.65 13.88 -13.09
CA ASP A 445 -59.00 12.59 -13.29
C ASP A 445 -57.78 12.71 -14.22
N THR A 446 -57.83 13.60 -15.22
CA THR A 446 -56.67 13.95 -16.07
C THR A 446 -55.53 14.55 -15.23
N GLN A 447 -55.82 15.51 -14.35
CA GLN A 447 -54.81 16.13 -13.46
C GLN A 447 -54.22 15.12 -12.46
N LYS A 448 -55.04 14.19 -11.96
CA LYS A 448 -54.58 13.13 -11.06
C LYS A 448 -53.66 12.14 -11.78
N THR A 449 -54.01 11.75 -13.00
CA THR A 449 -53.24 10.80 -13.81
C THR A 449 -51.91 11.42 -14.30
N ASP A 450 -51.89 12.69 -14.70
CA ASP A 450 -50.66 13.41 -15.07
C ASP A 450 -49.63 13.46 -13.93
N LYS A 451 -50.07 13.78 -12.70
CA LYS A 451 -49.22 13.69 -11.50
C LYS A 451 -48.68 12.28 -11.27
N THR A 452 -49.50 11.25 -11.49
CA THR A 452 -49.06 9.85 -11.37
C THR A 452 -47.99 9.51 -12.41
N VAL A 453 -48.15 9.90 -13.67
CA VAL A 453 -47.16 9.69 -14.74
C VAL A 453 -45.84 10.40 -14.42
N GLN A 454 -45.89 11.65 -13.95
CA GLN A 454 -44.68 12.40 -13.58
C GLN A 454 -43.92 11.76 -12.41
N VAL A 455 -44.63 11.29 -11.37
CA VAL A 455 -43.99 10.58 -10.25
C VAL A 455 -43.41 9.25 -10.72
N VAL A 456 -44.17 8.40 -11.42
CA VAL A 456 -43.69 7.09 -11.87
C VAL A 456 -42.49 7.23 -12.81
N SER A 457 -42.52 8.15 -13.78
CA SER A 457 -41.36 8.38 -14.66
C SER A 457 -40.16 8.95 -13.91
N SER A 458 -40.35 9.77 -12.87
CA SER A 458 -39.24 10.29 -12.06
C SER A 458 -38.61 9.22 -11.19
N GLU A 459 -39.41 8.34 -10.56
CA GLU A 459 -38.87 7.24 -9.76
C GLU A 459 -38.22 6.16 -10.65
N ASN A 460 -38.80 5.87 -11.81
CA ASN A 460 -38.20 4.95 -12.80
C ASN A 460 -36.85 5.47 -13.34
N SER A 461 -36.71 6.78 -13.54
CA SER A 461 -35.42 7.38 -13.93
C SER A 461 -34.37 7.35 -12.81
N LYS A 462 -34.77 7.39 -11.52
CA LYS A 462 -33.85 7.13 -10.40
C LYS A 462 -33.44 5.66 -10.35
N LEU A 463 -34.39 4.75 -10.58
CA LEU A 463 -34.14 3.32 -10.62
C LEU A 463 -33.07 2.98 -11.68
N ASP A 464 -33.12 3.59 -12.88
CA ASP A 464 -32.05 3.42 -13.89
C ASP A 464 -30.67 3.87 -13.38
N GLN A 465 -30.59 4.96 -12.60
CA GLN A 465 -29.32 5.42 -12.02
C GLN A 465 -28.81 4.45 -10.94
N GLU A 466 -29.70 3.94 -10.09
CA GLU A 466 -29.37 2.93 -9.08
C GLU A 466 -28.91 1.62 -9.73
N ILE A 467 -29.59 1.15 -10.79
CA ILE A 467 -29.19 -0.02 -11.58
C ILE A 467 -27.79 0.15 -12.16
N SER A 468 -27.47 1.31 -12.76
CA SER A 468 -26.12 1.57 -13.30
C SER A 468 -25.04 1.62 -12.21
N GLN A 469 -25.38 2.02 -10.99
CA GLN A 469 -24.47 1.97 -9.86
C GLN A 469 -24.25 0.53 -9.38
N VAL A 470 -25.30 -0.29 -9.31
CA VAL A 470 -25.20 -1.72 -8.98
C VAL A 470 -24.38 -2.48 -10.02
N GLU A 471 -24.59 -2.22 -11.31
CA GLU A 471 -23.82 -2.83 -12.41
C GLU A 471 -22.30 -2.61 -12.24
N LYS A 472 -21.88 -1.37 -11.95
CA LYS A 472 -20.47 -1.04 -11.66
C LYS A 472 -19.95 -1.75 -10.41
N SER A 473 -20.76 -1.81 -9.35
CA SER A 473 -20.39 -2.50 -8.12
C SER A 473 -20.22 -4.01 -8.31
N VAL A 474 -21.06 -4.64 -9.14
CA VAL A 474 -20.93 -6.06 -9.50
C VAL A 474 -19.67 -6.32 -10.34
N ALA A 475 -19.38 -5.45 -11.33
CA ALA A 475 -18.18 -5.57 -12.15
C ALA A 475 -16.88 -5.44 -11.32
N LEU A 476 -16.84 -4.50 -10.37
CA LEU A 476 -15.73 -4.38 -9.41
C LEU A 476 -15.62 -5.64 -8.55
N MET A 477 -16.73 -6.12 -7.99
CA MET A 477 -16.74 -7.32 -7.13
C MET A 477 -16.30 -8.59 -7.87
N GLN A 478 -16.61 -8.74 -9.16
CA GLN A 478 -16.06 -9.82 -9.99
C GLN A 478 -14.53 -9.73 -10.14
N SER A 479 -13.99 -8.53 -10.40
CA SER A 479 -12.55 -8.28 -10.49
C SER A 479 -11.83 -8.56 -9.16
N ASP A 480 -12.43 -8.13 -8.05
CA ASP A 480 -11.88 -8.33 -6.70
C ASP A 480 -11.87 -9.82 -6.33
N MET A 481 -12.96 -10.55 -6.59
CA MET A 481 -13.01 -11.99 -6.29
C MET A 481 -12.03 -12.82 -7.14
N GLN A 482 -11.80 -12.45 -8.41
CA GLN A 482 -10.75 -13.07 -9.22
C GLN A 482 -9.35 -12.82 -8.63
N SER A 483 -9.09 -11.59 -8.17
CA SER A 483 -7.82 -11.20 -7.54
C SER A 483 -7.59 -11.90 -6.20
N ILE A 484 -8.64 -12.03 -5.38
CA ILE A 484 -8.59 -12.77 -4.09
C ILE A 484 -8.38 -14.26 -4.33
N SER A 485 -9.05 -14.87 -5.32
CA SER A 485 -8.83 -16.28 -5.68
C SER A 485 -7.38 -16.55 -6.09
N HIS A 486 -6.82 -15.72 -6.99
CA HIS A 486 -5.44 -15.85 -7.43
C HIS A 486 -4.43 -15.70 -6.28
N THR A 487 -4.55 -14.63 -5.48
CA THR A 487 -3.65 -14.36 -4.35
C THR A 487 -3.79 -15.40 -3.22
N SER A 488 -4.97 -15.99 -3.04
CA SER A 488 -5.20 -17.12 -2.10
C SER A 488 -4.45 -18.39 -2.52
N HIS A 489 -4.38 -18.69 -3.83
CA HIS A 489 -3.58 -19.82 -4.33
C HIS A 489 -2.07 -19.58 -4.14
N GLU A 490 -1.57 -18.37 -4.43
CA GLU A 490 -0.17 -18.01 -4.20
C GLU A 490 0.19 -18.05 -2.70
N LEU A 491 -0.72 -17.56 -1.84
CA LEU A 491 -0.56 -17.63 -0.39
C LEU A 491 -0.48 -19.09 0.10
N SER A 492 -1.39 -19.96 -0.36
CA SER A 492 -1.39 -21.38 0.00
C SER A 492 -0.08 -22.08 -0.41
N ALA A 493 0.45 -21.78 -1.59
CA ALA A 493 1.74 -22.30 -2.05
C ALA A 493 2.92 -21.79 -1.20
N THR A 494 2.98 -20.47 -0.97
CA THR A 494 4.05 -19.84 -0.17
C THR A 494 4.06 -20.34 1.28
N VAL A 495 2.87 -20.53 1.87
CA VAL A 495 2.73 -21.03 3.23
C VAL A 495 3.12 -22.51 3.32
N ARG A 496 2.84 -23.35 2.30
CA ARG A 496 3.35 -24.74 2.26
C ARG A 496 4.89 -24.77 2.22
N GLN A 497 5.55 -23.85 1.52
CA GLN A 497 7.02 -23.73 1.57
C GLN A 497 7.54 -23.31 2.96
N ILE A 498 6.81 -22.46 3.68
CA ILE A 498 7.14 -22.12 5.08
C ILE A 498 7.07 -23.37 5.98
N ALA A 499 6.06 -24.24 5.81
CA ALA A 499 5.96 -25.49 6.56
C ALA A 499 7.12 -26.46 6.28
N GLU A 500 7.52 -26.57 5.02
CA GLU A 500 8.68 -27.37 4.59
C GLU A 500 9.99 -26.83 5.19
N HIS A 501 10.25 -25.53 5.06
CA HIS A 501 11.44 -24.89 5.65
C HIS A 501 11.47 -24.98 7.19
N ALA A 502 10.32 -24.88 7.85
CA ALA A 502 10.22 -25.06 9.30
C ALA A 502 10.51 -26.51 9.71
N THR A 503 10.03 -27.49 8.94
CA THR A 503 10.35 -28.91 9.17
C THR A 503 11.86 -29.18 8.99
N GLN A 504 12.47 -28.64 7.93
CA GLN A 504 13.91 -28.72 7.72
C GLN A 504 14.71 -28.01 8.82
N ALA A 505 14.24 -26.86 9.32
CA ALA A 505 14.87 -26.16 10.43
C ALA A 505 14.85 -27.01 11.71
N SER A 506 13.76 -27.73 12.00
CA SER A 506 13.69 -28.66 13.12
C SER A 506 14.74 -29.77 13.01
N ALA A 507 14.87 -30.42 11.83
CA ALA A 507 15.87 -31.46 11.60
C ALA A 507 17.30 -30.94 11.79
N ASN A 508 17.61 -29.74 11.27
CA ASN A 508 18.92 -29.10 11.46
C ASN A 508 19.21 -28.78 12.94
N MET A 509 18.20 -28.56 13.78
CA MET A 509 18.36 -28.34 15.22
C MET A 509 18.60 -29.66 15.98
N ASP A 510 17.95 -30.76 15.57
CA ASP A 510 18.24 -32.09 16.12
C ASP A 510 19.69 -32.52 15.80
N ASP A 511 20.15 -32.29 14.56
CA ASP A 511 21.55 -32.48 14.17
C ASP A 511 22.52 -31.62 15.01
N MET A 512 22.12 -30.39 15.35
CA MET A 512 22.90 -29.51 16.23
C MET A 512 22.99 -30.07 17.65
N VAL A 513 21.90 -30.58 18.23
CA VAL A 513 21.91 -31.24 19.54
C VAL A 513 22.88 -32.42 19.54
N ASN A 514 22.80 -33.30 18.52
CA ASN A 514 23.70 -34.44 18.37
C ASN A 514 25.19 -34.00 18.27
N ALA A 515 25.47 -32.94 17.52
CA ALA A 515 26.82 -32.40 17.41
C ALA A 515 27.37 -31.86 18.75
N TYR A 516 26.53 -31.21 19.56
CA TYR A 516 26.94 -30.72 20.89
C TYR A 516 27.07 -31.83 21.94
N GLU A 517 26.32 -32.93 21.82
CA GLU A 517 26.58 -34.14 22.61
C GLU A 517 27.94 -34.78 22.24
N GLY A 518 28.31 -34.77 20.96
CA GLY A 518 29.66 -35.14 20.51
C GLY A 518 30.77 -34.21 21.06
N ILE A 519 30.53 -32.90 21.11
CA ILE A 519 31.47 -31.94 21.74
C ILE A 519 31.61 -32.23 23.24
N ALA A 520 30.54 -32.62 23.94
CA ALA A 520 30.62 -32.97 25.36
C ALA A 520 31.54 -34.18 25.60
N ALA A 521 31.46 -35.22 24.76
CA ALA A 521 32.38 -36.36 24.82
C ALA A 521 33.84 -35.94 24.61
N HIS A 522 34.11 -35.10 23.60
CA HIS A 522 35.48 -34.58 23.36
C HIS A 522 36.03 -33.69 24.47
N ILE A 523 35.18 -33.02 25.26
CA ILE A 523 35.63 -32.29 26.45
C ILE A 523 36.15 -33.27 27.51
N ASP A 524 35.50 -34.42 27.67
CA ASP A 524 35.94 -35.45 28.61
C ASP A 524 37.21 -36.17 28.11
N ASP A 525 37.33 -36.43 26.80
CA ASP A 525 38.59 -36.88 26.18
C ASP A 525 39.75 -35.92 26.52
N VAL A 526 39.54 -34.60 26.40
CA VAL A 526 40.56 -33.60 26.71
C VAL A 526 40.88 -33.56 28.21
N ARG A 527 39.89 -33.78 29.10
CA ARG A 527 40.16 -33.90 30.55
C ARG A 527 41.07 -35.09 30.86
N GLU A 528 40.82 -36.27 30.29
CA GLU A 528 41.68 -37.44 30.48
C GLU A 528 43.12 -37.18 29.98
N ASN A 529 43.26 -36.49 28.85
CA ASN A 529 44.58 -36.07 28.35
C ASN A 529 45.27 -35.05 29.29
N LEU A 530 44.55 -34.14 29.93
CA LEU A 530 45.12 -33.22 30.93
C LEU A 530 45.59 -33.96 32.18
N ASP A 531 44.80 -34.90 32.71
CA ASP A 531 45.22 -35.76 33.82
C ASP A 531 46.51 -36.53 33.47
N GLN A 532 46.66 -36.99 32.22
CA GLN A 532 47.89 -37.63 31.75
C GLN A 532 49.08 -36.65 31.64
N VAL A 533 48.85 -35.40 31.23
CA VAL A 533 49.87 -34.34 31.19
C VAL A 533 50.35 -34.01 32.60
N ASP A 534 49.45 -33.83 33.56
CA ASP A 534 49.79 -33.48 34.94
C ASP A 534 50.62 -34.59 35.62
N ASN A 535 50.24 -35.87 35.42
CA ASN A 535 51.06 -37.02 35.83
C ASN A 535 52.46 -37.02 35.18
N SER A 536 52.54 -36.64 33.90
CA SER A 536 53.82 -36.57 33.16
C SER A 536 54.71 -35.44 33.70
N VAL A 537 54.15 -34.27 34.00
CA VAL A 537 54.83 -33.14 34.65
C VAL A 537 55.37 -33.55 36.02
N GLN A 538 54.57 -34.27 36.83
CA GLN A 538 55.01 -34.78 38.13
C GLN A 538 56.22 -35.72 38.01
N HIS A 539 56.20 -36.67 37.06
CA HIS A 539 57.33 -37.58 36.84
C HIS A 539 58.59 -36.88 36.32
N VAL A 540 58.46 -35.82 35.50
CA VAL A 540 59.61 -34.97 35.13
C VAL A 540 60.14 -34.23 36.36
N ALA A 541 59.27 -33.68 37.20
CA ALA A 541 59.69 -33.00 38.43
C ALA A 541 60.39 -33.94 39.43
N GLU A 542 59.96 -35.21 39.54
CA GLU A 542 60.67 -36.27 40.27
C GLU A 542 62.06 -36.52 39.68
N SER A 543 62.14 -36.75 38.36
CA SER A 543 63.40 -36.97 37.64
C SER A 543 64.40 -35.82 37.79
N MET A 544 63.92 -34.57 37.86
CA MET A 544 64.76 -33.38 38.09
C MET A 544 65.32 -33.32 39.52
N ARG A 545 64.60 -33.82 40.53
CA ARG A 545 65.12 -33.93 41.91
C ARG A 545 66.24 -34.97 41.98
N ASP A 546 66.05 -36.13 41.35
CA ASP A 546 67.07 -37.19 41.30
C ASP A 546 68.31 -36.77 40.50
N MET A 547 68.13 -36.02 39.41
CA MET A 547 69.22 -35.40 38.68
C MET A 547 69.99 -34.40 39.56
N THR A 548 69.28 -33.53 40.31
CA THR A 548 69.91 -32.57 41.23
C THR A 548 70.75 -33.27 42.30
N ALA A 549 70.24 -34.38 42.88
CA ALA A 549 70.97 -35.19 43.83
C ALA A 549 72.22 -35.83 43.20
N SER A 550 72.08 -36.39 42.00
CA SER A 550 73.19 -37.02 41.24
C SER A 550 74.30 -36.02 40.90
N LEU A 551 73.94 -34.82 40.43
CA LEU A 551 74.90 -33.75 40.15
C LEU A 551 75.65 -33.29 41.41
N GLN A 552 74.98 -33.27 42.57
CA GLN A 552 75.65 -32.96 43.83
C GLN A 552 76.62 -34.07 44.27
N GLU A 553 76.31 -35.35 44.00
CA GLU A 553 77.26 -36.44 44.25
C GLU A 553 78.48 -36.37 43.33
N VAL A 554 78.29 -36.10 42.03
CA VAL A 554 79.41 -35.90 41.08
C VAL A 554 80.29 -34.74 41.53
N ARG A 555 79.70 -33.59 41.90
CA ARG A 555 80.43 -32.43 42.45
C ARG A 555 81.28 -32.81 43.68
N ASN A 556 80.72 -33.60 44.60
CA ASN A 556 81.44 -34.08 45.78
C ASN A 556 82.59 -35.03 45.41
N ARG A 557 82.38 -35.97 44.47
CA ARG A 557 83.40 -36.92 43.99
C ARG A 557 84.56 -36.22 43.28
N CYS A 558 84.29 -35.23 42.42
CA CYS A 558 85.31 -34.41 41.79
C CYS A 558 86.11 -33.58 42.83
N GLY A 559 85.45 -33.08 43.87
CA GLY A 559 86.13 -32.43 45.00
C GLY A 559 87.12 -33.35 45.73
N GLN A 560 86.73 -34.61 45.98
CA GLN A 560 87.61 -35.63 46.57
C GLN A 560 88.78 -35.97 45.62
N ALA A 561 88.52 -36.16 44.33
CA ALA A 561 89.54 -36.47 43.34
C ALA A 561 90.56 -35.32 43.15
N SER A 562 90.11 -34.05 43.25
CA SER A 562 90.97 -32.87 43.25
C SER A 562 91.88 -32.85 44.49
N GLN A 563 91.34 -33.13 45.69
CA GLN A 563 92.13 -33.22 46.92
C GLN A 563 93.17 -34.35 46.86
N GLU A 564 92.83 -35.51 46.32
CA GLU A 564 93.78 -36.62 46.18
C GLU A 564 94.87 -36.29 45.13
N SER A 565 94.52 -35.57 44.07
CA SER A 565 95.49 -35.08 43.07
C SER A 565 96.51 -34.12 43.70
N GLU A 566 96.09 -33.18 44.55
CA GLU A 566 96.98 -32.27 45.29
C GLU A 566 97.95 -33.03 46.22
N ARG A 567 97.48 -34.12 46.85
CA ARG A 567 98.33 -35.01 47.67
C ARG A 567 99.34 -35.78 46.82
N MET A 568 98.92 -36.31 45.67
CA MET A 568 99.81 -37.02 44.74
C MET A 568 100.86 -36.08 44.11
N GLU A 569 100.50 -34.85 43.78
CA GLU A 569 101.46 -33.85 43.28
C GLU A 569 102.52 -33.51 44.34
N THR A 570 102.10 -33.35 45.60
CA THR A 570 103.02 -33.15 46.73
C THR A 570 103.97 -34.35 46.90
N GLN A 571 103.44 -35.58 46.89
CA GLN A 571 104.23 -36.81 47.01
C GLN A 571 105.22 -36.99 45.84
N ALA A 572 104.80 -36.70 44.61
CA ALA A 572 105.69 -36.73 43.44
C ALA A 572 106.79 -35.66 43.55
N GLY A 573 106.45 -34.47 44.05
CA GLY A 573 107.42 -33.40 44.34
C GLY A 573 108.48 -33.81 45.37
N ASP A 574 108.08 -34.47 46.45
CA ASP A 574 109.01 -34.94 47.48
C ASP A 574 109.83 -36.16 47.05
N ALA A 575 109.24 -37.11 46.33
CA ALA A 575 109.97 -38.23 45.72
C ALA A 575 111.04 -37.74 44.73
N ARG A 576 110.72 -36.69 43.94
CA ARG A 576 111.68 -36.06 43.03
C ARG A 576 112.86 -35.43 43.77
N LYS A 577 112.63 -34.71 44.88
CA LYS A 577 113.70 -34.16 45.72
C LYS A 577 114.62 -35.26 46.25
N LEU A 578 114.04 -36.34 46.79
CA LEU A 578 114.80 -37.47 47.33
C LEU A 578 115.70 -38.12 46.27
N MET A 579 115.20 -38.30 45.04
CA MET A 579 116.00 -38.85 43.94
C MET A 579 117.12 -37.90 43.48
N GLN A 580 116.90 -36.58 43.51
CA GLN A 580 117.94 -35.58 43.25
C GLN A 580 119.02 -35.56 44.35
N GLU A 581 118.64 -35.76 45.61
CA GLU A 581 119.59 -35.93 46.71
C GLU A 581 120.41 -37.22 46.57
N LEU A 582 119.76 -38.34 46.20
CA LEU A 582 120.44 -39.61 45.93
C LEU A 582 121.42 -39.50 44.76
N GLU A 583 121.03 -38.85 43.65
CA GLU A 583 121.90 -38.60 42.51
C GLU A 583 123.15 -37.80 42.94
N ARG A 584 122.96 -36.73 43.73
CA ARG A 584 124.06 -35.92 44.28
C ARG A 584 124.97 -36.75 45.20
N SER A 585 124.41 -37.55 46.11
CA SER A 585 125.21 -38.42 46.98
C SER A 585 125.98 -39.48 46.19
N ALA A 586 125.39 -40.06 45.14
CA ALA A 586 126.09 -40.98 44.25
C ALA A 586 127.23 -40.29 43.48
N GLN A 587 127.04 -39.05 43.01
CA GLN A 587 128.12 -38.22 42.43
C GLN A 587 129.23 -37.89 43.44
N GLU A 588 128.90 -37.62 44.70
CA GLU A 588 129.89 -37.38 45.77
C GLU A 588 130.68 -38.66 46.10
N ILE A 589 130.01 -39.81 46.22
CA ILE A 589 130.68 -41.10 46.42
C ILE A 589 131.58 -41.45 45.22
N GLY A 590 131.13 -41.22 43.98
CA GLY A 590 131.94 -41.43 42.78
C GLY A 590 133.28 -40.69 42.84
N LYS A 591 133.28 -39.41 43.24
CA LYS A 591 134.52 -38.62 43.43
C LYS A 591 135.45 -39.22 44.49
N ILE A 592 134.90 -39.75 45.58
CA ILE A 592 135.68 -40.41 46.64
C ILE A 592 136.29 -41.72 46.11
N VAL A 593 135.53 -42.52 45.37
CA VAL A 593 135.99 -43.79 44.77
C VAL A 593 137.10 -43.54 43.75
N ASP A 594 136.99 -42.49 42.93
CA ASP A 594 138.06 -42.07 42.01
C ASP A 594 139.35 -41.68 42.76
N ILE A 595 139.24 -40.98 43.90
CA ILE A 595 140.39 -40.68 44.77
C ILE A 595 141.01 -41.96 45.34
N ILE A 596 140.21 -42.91 45.82
CA ILE A 596 140.72 -44.19 46.35
C ILE A 596 141.41 -44.99 45.24
N ASN A 597 140.87 -45.03 44.02
CA ASN A 597 141.49 -45.67 42.86
C ASN A 597 142.84 -44.98 42.50
N ASN A 598 142.92 -43.65 42.59
CA ASN A 598 144.18 -42.92 42.41
C ASN A 598 145.22 -43.28 43.49
N ILE A 599 144.80 -43.36 44.76
CA ILE A 599 145.67 -43.79 45.86
C ILE A 599 146.12 -45.24 45.64
N ALA A 600 145.22 -46.15 45.28
CA ALA A 600 145.54 -47.55 44.98
C ALA A 600 146.59 -47.66 43.88
N ARG A 601 146.43 -46.94 42.76
CA ARG A 601 147.44 -46.90 41.68
C ARG A 601 148.78 -46.29 42.12
N GLN A 602 148.78 -45.28 42.99
CA GLN A 602 150.00 -44.75 43.58
C GLN A 602 150.67 -45.77 44.53
N THR A 603 149.88 -46.51 45.32
CA THR A 603 150.37 -47.55 46.22
C THR A 603 150.95 -48.74 45.45
N ASP A 604 150.32 -49.18 44.36
CA ASP A 604 150.87 -50.20 43.44
C ASP A 604 152.23 -49.77 42.87
N MET A 605 152.35 -48.52 42.43
CA MET A 605 153.62 -47.95 41.95
C MET A 605 154.69 -47.83 43.04
N LEU A 606 154.33 -47.40 44.25
CA LEU A 606 155.25 -47.33 45.40
C LEU A 606 155.71 -48.73 45.84
N ALA A 607 154.79 -49.69 45.88
CA ALA A 607 155.05 -51.08 46.22
C ALA A 607 155.91 -51.77 45.15
N LEU A 608 155.67 -51.48 43.88
CA LEU A 608 156.51 -51.93 42.77
C LEU A 608 157.95 -51.40 42.92
N ASN A 609 158.12 -50.10 43.17
CA ASN A 609 159.44 -49.49 43.41
C ASN A 609 160.14 -50.10 44.63
N ALA A 610 159.42 -50.30 45.73
CA ALA A 610 159.96 -50.96 46.93
C ALA A 610 160.32 -52.43 46.69
N SER A 611 159.58 -53.15 45.85
CA SER A 611 159.89 -54.54 45.49
C SER A 611 161.10 -54.64 44.55
N ILE A 612 161.31 -53.64 43.67
CA ILE A 612 162.51 -53.54 42.83
C ILE A 612 163.75 -53.27 43.71
N GLU A 613 163.66 -52.31 44.64
CA GLU A 613 164.78 -51.97 45.54
C GLU A 613 165.11 -53.13 46.50
N ALA A 614 164.09 -53.84 47.00
CA ALA A 614 164.26 -55.05 47.80
C ALA A 614 164.92 -56.20 47.02
N ALA A 615 164.66 -56.33 45.71
CA ALA A 615 165.38 -57.27 44.85
C ALA A 615 166.84 -56.85 44.63
N GLY A 616 167.12 -55.54 44.57
CA GLY A 616 168.48 -54.98 44.51
C GLY A 616 169.33 -55.26 45.75
N ALA A 617 168.72 -55.40 46.93
CA ALA A 617 169.40 -55.66 48.21
C ALA A 617 169.78 -57.14 48.47
N GLY A 618 169.47 -58.07 47.54
CA GLY A 618 169.86 -59.48 47.65
C GLY A 618 169.23 -60.23 48.83
N GLU A 619 169.97 -61.16 49.45
CA GLU A 619 169.49 -61.98 50.60
C GLU A 619 168.93 -61.12 51.76
N ALA A 620 169.50 -59.93 52.00
CA ALA A 620 169.03 -59.03 53.06
C ALA A 620 167.67 -58.38 52.75
N GLY A 621 167.29 -58.26 51.48
CA GLY A 621 166.04 -57.64 51.03
C GLY A 621 164.82 -58.57 51.01
N LYS A 622 165.00 -59.89 51.13
CA LYS A 622 163.95 -60.90 50.96
C LYS A 622 162.65 -60.62 51.73
N GLY A 623 162.76 -60.27 53.01
CA GLY A 623 161.58 -59.97 53.85
C GLY A 623 160.82 -58.73 53.37
N PHE A 624 161.53 -57.71 52.91
CA PHE A 624 160.95 -56.46 52.42
C PHE A 624 160.27 -56.65 51.05
N GLY A 625 160.86 -57.47 50.18
CA GLY A 625 160.30 -57.79 48.86
C GLY A 625 159.00 -58.61 48.93
N VAL A 626 158.84 -59.47 49.95
CA VAL A 626 157.56 -60.17 50.19
C VAL A 626 156.48 -59.17 50.61
N VAL A 627 156.78 -58.29 51.58
CA VAL A 627 155.82 -57.25 52.02
C VAL A 627 155.47 -56.29 50.88
N ALA A 628 156.44 -55.90 50.06
CA ALA A 628 156.20 -55.03 48.91
C ALA A 628 155.30 -55.69 47.85
N ASN A 629 155.49 -56.98 47.53
CA ASN A 629 154.59 -57.70 46.64
C ASN A 629 153.19 -57.90 47.22
N GLU A 630 153.06 -58.13 48.53
CA GLU A 630 151.77 -58.22 49.20
C GLU A 630 151.00 -56.89 49.14
N VAL A 631 151.67 -55.76 49.46
CA VAL A 631 151.09 -54.42 49.34
C VAL A 631 150.72 -54.10 47.89
N LYS A 632 151.50 -54.57 46.92
CA LYS A 632 151.22 -54.41 45.50
C LYS A 632 149.94 -55.13 45.08
N GLU A 633 149.79 -56.41 45.42
CA GLU A 633 148.57 -57.17 45.09
C GLU A 633 147.35 -56.61 45.84
N LEU A 634 147.51 -56.14 47.09
CA LEU A 634 146.46 -55.47 47.85
C LEU A 634 146.02 -54.14 47.21
N ALA A 635 146.98 -53.38 46.67
CA ALA A 635 146.71 -52.13 45.95
C ALA A 635 145.98 -52.40 44.62
N LYS A 636 146.38 -53.43 43.88
CA LYS A 636 145.69 -53.90 42.67
C LYS A 636 144.25 -54.37 42.98
N GLN A 637 144.06 -55.18 44.01
CA GLN A 637 142.72 -55.58 44.47
C GLN A 637 141.85 -54.37 44.87
N THR A 638 142.47 -53.33 45.45
CA THR A 638 141.77 -52.07 45.76
C THR A 638 141.39 -51.29 44.50
N ALA A 639 142.22 -51.27 43.46
CA ALA A 639 141.91 -50.68 42.16
C ALA A 639 140.77 -51.44 41.44
N ASP A 640 140.82 -52.78 41.43
CA ASP A 640 139.77 -53.61 40.85
C ASP A 640 138.44 -53.46 41.61
N ALA A 641 138.48 -53.42 42.95
CA ALA A 641 137.31 -53.19 43.80
C ALA A 641 136.71 -51.79 43.61
N THR A 642 137.54 -50.75 43.54
CA THR A 642 137.05 -49.38 43.27
C THR A 642 136.45 -49.26 41.88
N GLN A 643 137.02 -49.91 40.86
CA GLN A 643 136.42 -49.95 39.51
C GLN A 643 135.04 -50.62 39.51
N MET A 644 134.85 -51.71 40.26
CA MET A 644 133.52 -52.32 40.45
C MET A 644 132.53 -51.37 41.15
N ILE A 645 132.99 -50.64 42.18
CA ILE A 645 132.16 -49.63 42.85
C ILE A 645 131.81 -48.47 41.91
N THR A 646 132.74 -47.97 41.09
CA THR A 646 132.45 -46.95 40.05
C THR A 646 131.37 -47.45 39.07
N GLY A 647 131.39 -48.73 38.70
CA GLY A 647 130.31 -49.36 37.93
C GLY A 647 128.95 -49.27 38.65
N LYS A 648 128.90 -49.66 39.93
CA LYS A 648 127.67 -49.60 40.75
C LYS A 648 127.17 -48.18 41.00
N ILE A 649 128.06 -47.19 41.13
CA ILE A 649 127.68 -45.78 41.24
C ILE A 649 127.05 -45.27 39.95
N ARG A 650 127.54 -45.68 38.76
CA ARG A 650 126.91 -45.34 37.48
C ARG A 650 125.52 -45.98 37.34
N GLU A 651 125.35 -47.24 37.75
CA GLU A 651 124.03 -47.88 37.80
C GLU A 651 123.06 -47.10 38.71
N ILE A 652 123.49 -46.68 39.91
CA ILE A 652 122.67 -45.88 40.83
C ILE A 652 122.31 -44.51 40.23
N GLN A 653 123.26 -43.83 39.58
CA GLN A 653 123.01 -42.55 38.90
C GLN A 653 122.00 -42.71 37.76
N GLN A 654 122.17 -43.74 36.91
CA GLN A 654 121.27 -44.03 35.80
C GLN A 654 119.85 -44.33 36.29
N HIS A 655 119.69 -45.22 37.28
CA HIS A 655 118.37 -45.54 37.84
C HIS A 655 117.74 -44.38 38.62
N SER A 656 118.54 -43.49 39.23
CA SER A 656 118.03 -42.26 39.85
C SER A 656 117.48 -41.31 38.79
N HIS A 657 118.18 -41.17 37.65
CA HIS A 657 117.74 -40.35 36.52
C HIS A 657 116.43 -40.88 35.91
N GLU A 658 116.37 -42.19 35.60
CA GLU A 658 115.17 -42.89 35.13
C GLU A 658 113.99 -42.71 36.11
N SER A 659 114.26 -42.75 37.42
CA SER A 659 113.25 -42.52 38.46
C SER A 659 112.75 -41.07 38.48
N VAL A 660 113.61 -40.07 38.26
CA VAL A 660 113.21 -38.66 38.15
C VAL A 660 112.33 -38.42 36.92
N GLU A 661 112.63 -39.05 35.78
CA GLU A 661 111.78 -38.98 34.59
C GLU A 661 110.42 -39.63 34.83
N ALA A 662 110.39 -40.83 35.41
CA ALA A 662 109.15 -41.53 35.75
C ALA A 662 108.26 -40.73 36.73
N VAL A 663 108.85 -40.15 37.78
CA VAL A 663 108.13 -39.26 38.72
C VAL A 663 107.65 -37.98 38.04
N GLY A 664 108.42 -37.43 37.09
CA GLY A 664 107.99 -36.31 36.24
C GLY A 664 106.78 -36.66 35.37
N SER A 665 106.74 -37.87 34.79
CA SER A 665 105.59 -38.37 34.04
C SER A 665 104.35 -38.57 34.93
N ILE A 666 104.53 -39.05 36.17
CA ILE A 666 103.45 -39.14 37.16
C ILE A 666 102.88 -37.77 37.50
N ALA A 667 103.73 -36.77 37.80
CA ALA A 667 103.29 -35.41 38.10
C ALA A 667 102.50 -34.78 36.93
N ASN A 668 102.96 -34.96 35.69
CA ASN A 668 102.22 -34.53 34.50
C ASN A 668 100.87 -35.28 34.34
N GLY A 669 100.81 -36.56 34.71
CA GLY A 669 99.57 -37.33 34.73
C GLY A 669 98.56 -36.80 35.76
N VAL A 670 99.03 -36.47 36.97
CA VAL A 670 98.23 -35.87 38.04
C VAL A 670 97.71 -34.49 37.64
N GLY A 671 98.55 -33.65 37.00
CA GLY A 671 98.11 -32.36 36.45
C GLY A 671 96.94 -32.50 35.48
N ARG A 672 97.02 -33.45 34.54
CA ARG A 672 95.93 -33.75 33.58
C ARG A 672 94.65 -34.26 34.26
N ILE A 673 94.75 -34.98 35.39
CA ILE A 673 93.60 -35.40 36.19
C ILE A 673 92.96 -34.19 36.87
N SER A 674 93.77 -33.24 37.38
CA SER A 674 93.29 -31.98 37.95
C SER A 674 92.52 -31.15 36.91
N ASP A 675 93.10 -30.96 35.72
CA ASP A 675 92.45 -30.27 34.60
C ASP A 675 91.12 -30.95 34.21
N SER A 676 91.12 -32.28 34.07
CA SER A 676 89.89 -33.04 33.73
C SER A 676 88.80 -32.91 34.80
N ASN A 677 89.17 -32.84 36.08
CA ASN A 677 88.20 -32.63 37.16
C ASN A 677 87.61 -31.19 37.14
N GLN A 678 88.40 -30.19 36.72
CA GLN A 678 87.92 -28.83 36.53
C GLN A 678 86.89 -28.76 35.39
N ASP A 679 87.18 -29.40 34.24
CA ASP A 679 86.23 -29.49 33.12
C ASP A 679 84.91 -30.16 33.51
N ILE A 680 84.95 -31.25 34.29
CA ILE A 680 83.75 -31.93 34.80
C ILE A 680 82.95 -31.03 35.74
N LEU A 681 83.61 -30.27 36.63
CA LEU A 681 82.92 -29.35 37.53
C LEU A 681 82.23 -28.20 36.77
N GLU A 682 82.83 -27.69 35.70
CA GLU A 682 82.20 -26.68 34.85
C GLU A 682 80.97 -27.24 34.12
N ALA A 683 81.05 -28.46 33.56
CA ALA A 683 79.90 -29.14 32.97
C ALA A 683 78.78 -29.44 33.99
N VAL A 684 79.11 -29.73 35.25
CA VAL A 684 78.12 -29.93 36.33
C VAL A 684 77.42 -28.63 36.71
N GLU A 685 78.08 -27.47 36.69
CA GLU A 685 77.40 -26.18 36.88
C GLU A 685 76.46 -25.86 35.71
N GLU A 686 76.86 -26.13 34.47
CA GLU A 686 76.00 -25.98 33.28
C GLU A 686 74.76 -26.89 33.35
N GLN A 687 74.94 -28.18 33.71
CA GLN A 687 73.81 -29.10 33.91
C GLN A 687 72.87 -28.65 35.04
N ASN A 688 73.39 -28.06 36.12
CA ASN A 688 72.54 -27.47 37.17
C ASN A 688 71.71 -26.27 36.67
N ALA A 689 72.23 -25.46 35.75
CA ALA A 689 71.45 -24.40 35.11
C ALA A 689 70.33 -24.99 34.24
N ASN A 690 70.64 -26.00 33.43
CA ASN A 690 69.65 -26.68 32.58
C ASN A 690 68.52 -27.34 33.38
N VAL A 691 68.82 -28.00 34.51
CA VAL A 691 67.81 -28.59 35.40
C VAL A 691 66.83 -27.53 35.94
N ARG A 692 67.32 -26.33 36.29
CA ARG A 692 66.44 -25.22 36.71
C ARG A 692 65.54 -24.74 35.58
N SER A 693 66.11 -24.52 34.39
CA SER A 693 65.33 -24.12 33.21
C SER A 693 64.25 -25.14 32.83
N ILE A 694 64.52 -26.44 33.00
CA ILE A 694 63.50 -27.50 32.80
C ILE A 694 62.41 -27.41 33.88
N ASN A 695 62.77 -27.22 35.15
CA ASN A 695 61.79 -27.06 36.23
C ASN A 695 60.87 -25.84 36.00
N ASP A 696 61.43 -24.70 35.61
CA ASP A 696 60.67 -23.48 35.32
C ASP A 696 59.73 -23.68 34.11
N ALA A 697 60.20 -24.40 33.08
CA ALA A 697 59.36 -24.78 31.94
C ALA A 697 58.22 -25.74 32.34
N MET A 698 58.46 -26.67 33.26
CA MET A 698 57.41 -27.58 33.77
C MET A 698 56.33 -26.83 34.56
N GLN A 699 56.68 -25.82 35.36
CA GLN A 699 55.69 -24.97 36.04
C GLN A 699 54.83 -24.15 35.05
N ALA A 700 55.41 -23.73 33.93
CA ALA A 700 54.66 -23.08 32.86
C ALA A 700 53.68 -24.05 32.17
N VAL A 701 54.07 -25.32 31.97
CA VAL A 701 53.18 -26.38 31.45
C VAL A 701 52.05 -26.70 32.42
N GLU A 702 52.33 -26.85 33.72
CA GLU A 702 51.33 -27.04 34.78
C GLU A 702 50.28 -25.91 34.79
N THR A 703 50.74 -24.65 34.72
CA THR A 703 49.85 -23.48 34.65
C THR A 703 48.96 -23.51 33.40
N ALA A 704 49.54 -23.86 32.23
CA ALA A 704 48.81 -23.97 30.98
C ALA A 704 47.78 -25.12 31.01
N SER A 705 48.13 -26.28 31.57
CA SER A 705 47.25 -27.44 31.75
C SER A 705 45.98 -27.06 32.53
N HIS A 706 46.18 -26.38 33.67
CA HIS A 706 45.09 -25.88 34.51
C HIS A 706 44.19 -24.83 33.82
N ASP A 707 44.76 -23.92 33.01
CA ASP A 707 43.97 -22.94 32.27
C ASP A 707 43.17 -23.58 31.11
N VAL A 708 43.71 -24.63 30.45
CA VAL A 708 42.91 -25.46 29.52
C VAL A 708 41.78 -26.17 30.26
N GLY A 709 42.00 -26.70 31.46
CA GLY A 709 40.96 -27.30 32.31
C GLY A 709 39.80 -26.34 32.66
N LYS A 710 40.12 -25.06 32.93
CA LYS A 710 39.09 -24.00 33.08
C LYS A 710 38.34 -23.78 31.77
N SER A 711 39.03 -23.69 30.64
CA SER A 711 38.41 -23.53 29.32
C SER A 711 37.46 -24.68 28.99
N MET A 712 37.82 -25.93 29.31
CA MET A 712 36.95 -27.10 29.16
C MET A 712 35.68 -27.00 30.00
N THR A 713 35.78 -26.50 31.24
CA THR A 713 34.62 -26.27 32.11
C THR A 713 33.68 -25.22 31.53
N GLN A 714 34.21 -24.11 31.01
CA GLN A 714 33.40 -23.08 30.35
C GLN A 714 32.78 -23.58 29.03
N LEU A 715 33.52 -24.36 28.24
CA LEU A 715 33.03 -24.97 27.01
C LEU A 715 31.90 -25.97 27.28
N THR A 716 31.95 -26.70 28.41
CA THR A 716 30.87 -27.59 28.86
C THR A 716 29.56 -26.81 29.04
N ALA A 717 29.62 -25.67 29.74
CA ALA A 717 28.46 -24.82 29.98
C ALA A 717 27.92 -24.18 28.68
N SER A 718 28.81 -23.78 27.77
CA SER A 718 28.42 -23.30 26.44
C SER A 718 27.73 -24.39 25.62
N ALA A 719 28.26 -25.62 25.58
CA ALA A 719 27.65 -26.73 24.86
C ALA A 719 26.23 -27.04 25.37
N GLN A 720 26.05 -27.11 26.70
CA GLN A 720 24.72 -27.30 27.31
C GLN A 720 23.72 -26.18 26.94
N SER A 721 24.17 -24.92 26.97
CA SER A 721 23.34 -23.77 26.62
C SER A 721 22.88 -23.79 25.15
N VAL A 722 23.78 -24.16 24.22
CA VAL A 722 23.43 -24.28 22.80
C VAL A 722 22.53 -25.50 22.56
N SER A 723 22.79 -26.66 23.19
CA SER A 723 21.89 -27.81 23.10
C SER A 723 20.47 -27.49 23.58
N GLN A 724 20.31 -26.67 24.62
CA GLN A 724 18.98 -26.21 25.06
C GLN A 724 18.35 -25.25 24.04
N SER A 725 19.13 -24.26 23.57
CA SER A 725 18.66 -23.28 22.58
C SER A 725 18.24 -23.96 21.26
N ALA A 726 18.92 -25.04 20.86
CA ALA A 726 18.58 -25.85 19.71
C ALA A 726 17.24 -26.59 19.91
N ARG A 727 17.02 -27.20 21.09
CA ARG A 727 15.73 -27.83 21.44
C ARG A 727 14.57 -26.84 21.45
N ASP A 728 14.75 -25.66 22.04
CA ASP A 728 13.73 -24.60 22.06
C ASP A 728 13.43 -24.08 20.63
N SER A 729 14.47 -24.03 19.78
CA SER A 729 14.35 -23.65 18.36
C SER A 729 13.64 -24.72 17.53
N ALA A 730 13.90 -26.01 17.78
CA ALA A 730 13.21 -27.13 17.13
C ALA A 730 11.71 -27.12 17.47
N GLN A 731 11.36 -26.90 18.75
CA GLN A 731 9.96 -26.74 19.17
C GLN A 731 9.29 -25.55 18.48
N SER A 732 9.99 -24.41 18.37
CA SER A 732 9.49 -23.21 17.69
C SER A 732 9.28 -23.45 16.19
N ALA A 733 10.21 -24.13 15.53
CA ALA A 733 10.09 -24.57 14.15
C ALA A 733 8.88 -25.51 13.94
N HIS A 734 8.67 -26.48 14.84
CA HIS A 734 7.51 -27.36 14.78
C HIS A 734 6.18 -26.58 14.92
N GLN A 735 6.12 -25.56 15.79
CA GLN A 735 4.96 -24.67 15.90
C GLN A 735 4.73 -23.86 14.61
N ILE A 736 5.79 -23.34 13.98
CA ILE A 736 5.68 -22.64 12.68
C ILE A 736 5.13 -23.57 11.59
N ALA A 737 5.57 -24.83 11.55
CA ALA A 737 5.03 -25.81 10.60
C ALA A 737 3.52 -26.05 10.78
N GLN A 738 3.05 -26.19 12.03
CA GLN A 738 1.62 -26.32 12.35
C GLN A 738 0.81 -25.05 12.02
N LEU A 739 1.35 -23.86 12.32
CA LEU A 739 0.74 -22.58 11.97
C LEU A 739 0.63 -22.39 10.45
N ALA A 740 1.66 -22.83 9.71
CA ALA A 740 1.66 -22.81 8.26
C ALA A 740 0.60 -23.76 7.67
N ASP A 741 0.49 -25.01 8.14
CA ASP A 741 -0.53 -25.95 7.65
C ASP A 741 -1.97 -25.38 7.81
N ASN A 742 -2.25 -24.80 8.99
CA ASN A 742 -3.51 -24.07 9.23
C ASN A 742 -3.71 -22.86 8.29
N GLY A 743 -2.65 -22.09 8.03
CA GLY A 743 -2.68 -20.94 7.11
C GLY A 743 -2.92 -21.35 5.65
N ALA A 744 -2.36 -22.48 5.20
CA ALA A 744 -2.59 -23.03 3.87
C ALA A 744 -4.05 -23.47 3.69
N GLY A 745 -4.64 -24.10 4.72
CA GLY A 745 -6.06 -24.47 4.73
C GLY A 745 -7.00 -23.24 4.73
N ALA A 746 -6.67 -22.18 5.48
CA ALA A 746 -7.43 -20.93 5.47
C ALA A 746 -7.40 -20.23 4.10
N ALA A 747 -6.24 -20.23 3.42
CA ALA A 747 -6.11 -19.70 2.07
C ALA A 747 -6.91 -20.54 1.05
N GLU A 748 -6.90 -21.86 1.17
CA GLU A 748 -7.69 -22.77 0.31
C GLU A 748 -9.21 -22.57 0.50
N GLN A 749 -9.67 -22.36 1.73
CA GLN A 749 -11.05 -21.98 2.04
C GLN A 749 -11.43 -20.61 1.45
N MET A 750 -10.50 -19.64 1.44
CA MET A 750 -10.72 -18.31 0.88
C MET A 750 -10.91 -18.36 -0.65
N ALA A 751 -10.07 -19.14 -1.35
CA ALA A 751 -10.22 -19.38 -2.79
C ALA A 751 -11.57 -20.02 -3.13
N LEU A 752 -12.01 -21.01 -2.33
CA LEU A 752 -13.33 -21.65 -2.48
C LEU A 752 -14.48 -20.65 -2.31
N SER A 753 -14.40 -19.80 -1.27
CA SER A 753 -15.39 -18.76 -0.98
C SER A 753 -15.49 -17.73 -2.12
N SER A 754 -14.36 -17.26 -2.65
CA SER A 754 -14.34 -16.35 -3.81
C SER A 754 -14.97 -16.96 -5.06
N SER A 755 -14.80 -18.27 -5.29
CA SER A 755 -15.49 -18.98 -6.39
C SER A 755 -17.01 -18.98 -6.20
N GLN A 756 -17.50 -19.16 -4.98
CA GLN A 756 -18.95 -19.10 -4.68
C GLN A 756 -19.51 -17.68 -4.82
N THR A 757 -18.76 -16.65 -4.41
CA THR A 757 -19.16 -15.24 -4.62
C THR A 757 -19.16 -14.85 -6.10
N LEU A 758 -18.27 -15.43 -6.93
CA LEU A 758 -18.31 -15.27 -8.40
C LEU A 758 -19.57 -15.88 -9.02
N GLU A 759 -20.00 -17.04 -8.55
CA GLU A 759 -21.26 -17.64 -8.99
C GLU A 759 -22.47 -16.76 -8.61
N GLN A 760 -22.51 -16.25 -7.38
CA GLN A 760 -23.60 -15.35 -6.96
C GLN A 760 -23.60 -14.00 -7.70
N THR A 761 -22.44 -13.40 -7.98
CA THR A 761 -22.39 -12.15 -8.77
C THR A 761 -22.93 -12.34 -10.18
N ASN A 762 -22.71 -13.49 -10.82
CA ASN A 762 -23.31 -13.79 -12.13
C ASN A 762 -24.85 -13.82 -12.08
N LEU A 763 -25.44 -14.34 -11.00
CA LEU A 763 -26.90 -14.31 -10.79
C LEU A 763 -27.42 -12.88 -10.59
N VAL A 764 -26.68 -12.03 -9.87
CA VAL A 764 -27.01 -10.61 -9.70
C VAL A 764 -26.93 -9.86 -11.04
N THR A 765 -25.93 -10.12 -11.88
CA THR A 765 -25.84 -9.55 -13.24
C THR A 765 -27.08 -9.89 -14.09
N ALA A 766 -27.57 -11.13 -14.03
CA ALA A 766 -28.78 -11.53 -14.73
C ALA A 766 -30.04 -10.82 -14.19
N ALA A 767 -30.16 -10.66 -12.87
CA ALA A 767 -31.25 -9.91 -12.24
C ALA A 767 -31.24 -8.42 -12.60
N VAL A 768 -30.06 -7.79 -12.64
CA VAL A 768 -29.83 -6.42 -13.13
C VAL A 768 -30.35 -6.25 -14.55
N GLY A 769 -29.98 -7.16 -15.48
CA GLY A 769 -30.46 -7.12 -16.87
C GLY A 769 -31.98 -7.20 -17.01
N ASN A 770 -32.63 -8.10 -16.26
CA ASN A 770 -34.10 -8.22 -16.23
C ASN A 770 -34.79 -6.96 -15.66
N THR A 771 -34.17 -6.31 -14.67
CA THR A 771 -34.72 -5.08 -14.07
C THR A 771 -34.60 -3.90 -15.03
N LEU A 772 -33.49 -3.77 -15.76
CA LEU A 772 -33.29 -2.74 -16.79
C LEU A 772 -34.33 -2.87 -17.92
N ALA A 773 -34.59 -4.10 -18.40
CA ALA A 773 -35.64 -4.37 -19.38
C ALA A 773 -37.04 -3.98 -18.87
N SER A 774 -37.31 -4.23 -17.59
CA SER A 774 -38.59 -3.88 -16.96
C SER A 774 -38.77 -2.35 -16.83
N SER A 775 -37.71 -1.62 -16.45
CA SER A 775 -37.68 -0.16 -16.41
C SER A 775 -38.00 0.45 -17.79
N SER A 776 -37.40 -0.09 -18.85
CA SER A 776 -37.66 0.38 -20.23
C SER A 776 -39.13 0.24 -20.63
N ILE A 777 -39.79 -0.86 -20.25
CA ILE A 777 -41.22 -1.10 -20.52
C ILE A 777 -42.09 -0.13 -19.70
N VAL A 778 -41.75 0.14 -18.43
CA VAL A 778 -42.47 1.13 -17.61
C VAL A 778 -42.39 2.52 -18.24
N GLN A 779 -41.22 2.91 -18.74
CA GLN A 779 -41.01 4.21 -19.38
C GLN A 779 -41.83 4.37 -20.67
N GLU A 780 -41.92 3.31 -21.49
CA GLU A 780 -42.79 3.26 -22.68
C GLU A 780 -44.28 3.40 -22.31
N ARG A 781 -44.75 2.63 -21.31
CA ARG A 781 -46.13 2.71 -20.82
C ARG A 781 -46.50 4.09 -20.26
N MET A 782 -45.57 4.77 -19.60
CA MET A 782 -45.78 6.13 -19.12
C MET A 782 -45.90 7.14 -20.27
N HIS A 783 -45.16 6.95 -21.37
CA HIS A 783 -45.30 7.76 -22.57
C HIS A 783 -46.68 7.61 -23.24
N ASP A 784 -47.16 6.38 -23.42
CA ASP A 784 -48.51 6.10 -23.93
C ASP A 784 -49.62 6.73 -23.06
N THR A 785 -49.41 6.69 -21.73
CA THR A 785 -50.36 7.27 -20.77
C THR A 785 -50.38 8.80 -20.88
N ALA A 786 -49.23 9.46 -21.08
CA ALA A 786 -49.15 10.91 -21.32
C ALA A 786 -49.86 11.35 -22.63
N ASN A 787 -49.76 10.54 -23.68
CA ASN A 787 -50.50 10.76 -24.93
C ASN A 787 -52.02 10.64 -24.68
N THR A 788 -52.45 9.66 -23.88
CA THR A 788 -53.86 9.49 -23.48
C THR A 788 -54.39 10.67 -22.65
N ILE A 789 -53.61 11.16 -21.67
CA ILE A 789 -53.89 12.37 -20.89
C ILE A 789 -54.14 13.59 -21.79
N THR A 790 -53.32 13.73 -22.85
CA THR A 790 -53.47 14.83 -23.82
C THR A 790 -54.80 14.74 -24.58
N MET A 791 -55.21 13.54 -24.97
CA MET A 791 -56.52 13.30 -25.60
C MET A 791 -57.69 13.60 -24.64
N MET A 792 -57.62 13.14 -23.38
CA MET A 792 -58.65 13.40 -22.36
C MET A 792 -58.80 14.90 -22.06
N SER A 793 -57.70 15.64 -21.97
CA SER A 793 -57.70 17.10 -21.83
C SER A 793 -58.39 17.78 -23.03
N GLY A 794 -58.12 17.31 -24.25
CA GLY A 794 -58.82 17.75 -25.47
C GLY A 794 -60.33 17.49 -25.41
N SER A 795 -60.75 16.31 -24.95
CA SER A 795 -62.17 15.95 -24.75
C SER A 795 -62.85 16.84 -23.70
N ALA A 796 -62.19 17.12 -22.57
CA ALA A 796 -62.72 18.03 -21.55
C ALA A 796 -62.92 19.46 -22.07
N GLN A 797 -61.96 19.99 -22.83
CA GLN A 797 -62.13 21.28 -23.52
C GLN A 797 -63.23 21.26 -24.59
N HIS A 798 -63.56 20.08 -25.13
CA HIS A 798 -64.66 19.95 -26.08
C HIS A 798 -66.01 19.96 -25.35
N PHE A 799 -66.15 19.24 -24.24
CA PHE A 799 -67.34 19.31 -23.37
C PHE A 799 -67.55 20.72 -22.80
N GLU A 800 -66.49 21.44 -22.43
CA GLU A 800 -66.57 22.85 -22.02
C GLU A 800 -67.15 23.74 -23.12
N ARG A 801 -66.63 23.62 -24.35
CA ARG A 801 -67.16 24.38 -25.50
C ARG A 801 -68.59 23.99 -25.84
N LEU A 802 -68.93 22.70 -25.76
CA LEU A 802 -70.29 22.20 -26.02
C LEU A 802 -71.27 22.72 -24.97
N SER A 803 -70.92 22.64 -23.68
CA SER A 803 -71.73 23.18 -22.59
C SER A 803 -71.86 24.70 -22.69
N HIS A 804 -70.78 25.44 -22.96
CA HIS A 804 -70.89 26.89 -23.19
C HIS A 804 -71.77 27.23 -24.39
N SER A 805 -71.71 26.47 -25.48
CA SER A 805 -72.63 26.64 -26.62
C SER A 805 -74.08 26.33 -26.24
N LEU A 806 -74.35 25.22 -25.55
CA LEU A 806 -75.69 24.83 -25.13
C LEU A 806 -76.27 25.77 -24.06
N GLN A 807 -75.47 26.21 -23.09
CA GLN A 807 -75.87 27.20 -22.09
C GLN A 807 -76.12 28.57 -22.73
N SER A 808 -75.30 28.98 -23.71
CA SER A 808 -75.52 30.22 -24.45
C SER A 808 -76.75 30.13 -25.33
N MET A 809 -77.00 28.99 -25.99
CA MET A 809 -78.24 28.74 -26.73
C MET A 809 -79.46 28.77 -25.80
N SER A 810 -79.42 28.06 -24.67
CA SER A 810 -80.49 28.07 -23.65
C SER A 810 -80.77 29.48 -23.12
N ASN A 811 -79.75 30.21 -22.67
CA ASN A 811 -79.91 31.55 -22.14
C ASN A 811 -80.36 32.54 -23.22
N ALA A 812 -79.83 32.46 -24.45
CA ALA A 812 -80.34 33.28 -25.56
C ALA A 812 -81.81 32.95 -25.82
N MET A 813 -82.18 31.68 -25.92
CA MET A 813 -83.56 31.23 -26.16
C MET A 813 -84.53 31.65 -25.05
N PHE A 814 -84.06 31.78 -23.81
CA PHE A 814 -84.85 32.26 -22.68
C PHE A 814 -84.94 33.80 -22.59
N ILE A 815 -83.82 34.50 -22.83
CA ILE A 815 -83.75 35.97 -22.79
C ILE A 815 -84.56 36.58 -23.95
N THR A 816 -84.39 36.10 -25.17
CA THR A 816 -85.15 36.61 -26.33
C THR A 816 -86.64 36.29 -26.25
N GLN A 817 -87.07 35.42 -25.33
CA GLN A 817 -88.48 35.23 -24.97
C GLN A 817 -88.96 36.13 -23.84
N LEU A 818 -88.14 36.46 -22.84
CA LEU A 818 -88.53 37.38 -21.76
C LEU A 818 -88.63 38.84 -22.22
N GLU A 819 -87.84 39.21 -23.22
CA GLU A 819 -87.78 40.56 -23.78
C GLU A 819 -88.83 40.79 -24.88
N GLN A 820 -89.63 39.77 -25.24
CA GLN A 820 -90.75 39.85 -26.17
C GLN A 820 -92.04 39.40 -25.48
N ASP A 821 -92.96 40.35 -25.25
CA ASP A 821 -94.20 40.13 -24.52
C ASP A 821 -95.13 39.16 -25.28
N THR A 822 -95.05 37.89 -24.88
CA THR A 822 -95.71 36.74 -25.53
C THR A 822 -96.83 36.13 -24.69
N GLY A 823 -97.19 36.78 -23.57
CA GLY A 823 -98.28 36.38 -22.67
C GLY A 823 -97.96 35.21 -21.72
N ASN A 824 -98.73 35.11 -20.64
CA ASN A 824 -98.42 34.20 -19.53
C ASN A 824 -98.49 32.70 -19.92
N PRO A 825 -97.54 31.86 -19.43
CA PRO A 825 -97.55 30.42 -19.67
C PRO A 825 -98.65 29.69 -18.85
N PRO A 826 -99.12 28.50 -19.30
CA PRO A 826 -100.14 27.72 -18.60
C PRO A 826 -99.79 27.35 -17.14
N PHE A 827 -98.57 26.88 -16.89
CA PHE A 827 -97.98 26.57 -15.59
C PHE A 827 -96.44 26.41 -15.71
N ASN A 828 -95.70 26.40 -14.59
CA ASN A 828 -94.23 26.35 -14.58
C ASN A 828 -93.67 24.92 -14.66
N VAL A 829 -93.60 24.35 -15.86
CA VAL A 829 -93.01 23.02 -16.15
C VAL A 829 -91.54 22.92 -15.73
N ARG A 830 -90.77 24.01 -15.88
CA ARG A 830 -89.31 24.03 -15.63
C ARG A 830 -88.99 23.69 -14.17
N ALA A 831 -89.63 24.37 -13.23
CA ALA A 831 -89.41 24.15 -11.80
C ALA A 831 -89.76 22.72 -11.35
N MET A 832 -90.71 22.05 -12.01
CA MET A 832 -91.03 20.65 -11.73
C MET A 832 -89.97 19.68 -12.24
N LYS A 833 -89.34 19.96 -13.40
CA LYS A 833 -88.28 19.10 -13.97
C LYS A 833 -86.96 19.19 -13.19
N ASP A 834 -86.53 20.41 -12.83
CA ASP A 834 -85.23 20.66 -12.19
C ASP A 834 -85.06 19.90 -10.84
N TYR A 835 -86.15 19.70 -10.10
CA TYR A 835 -86.20 18.92 -8.86
C TYR A 835 -85.78 17.44 -9.04
N PHE A 836 -86.35 16.74 -10.04
CA PHE A 836 -86.04 15.33 -10.29
C PHE A 836 -84.63 15.14 -10.88
N ILE A 837 -84.12 16.11 -11.64
CA ILE A 837 -82.74 16.10 -12.16
C ILE A 837 -81.74 16.25 -11.00
N THR A 838 -82.01 17.18 -10.08
CA THR A 838 -81.17 17.42 -8.89
C THR A 838 -81.12 16.19 -7.99
N THR A 839 -82.26 15.54 -7.80
CA THR A 839 -82.38 14.33 -6.98
C THR A 839 -81.59 13.16 -7.58
N GLN A 840 -81.74 12.86 -8.89
CA GLN A 840 -80.95 11.80 -9.54
C GLN A 840 -79.43 12.03 -9.35
N GLY A 841 -78.95 13.25 -9.59
CA GLY A 841 -77.52 13.56 -9.52
C GLY A 841 -76.91 13.45 -8.11
N LYS A 842 -77.73 13.54 -7.05
CA LYS A 842 -77.30 13.24 -5.67
C LYS A 842 -77.32 11.73 -5.40
N LEU A 843 -78.36 11.02 -5.85
CA LEU A 843 -78.45 9.57 -5.71
C LEU A 843 -77.31 8.84 -6.42
N GLU A 844 -76.90 9.29 -7.62
CA GLU A 844 -75.72 8.75 -8.32
C GLU A 844 -74.43 8.90 -7.52
N GLN A 845 -74.25 9.99 -6.79
CA GLN A 845 -73.06 10.20 -5.96
C GLN A 845 -73.03 9.29 -4.74
N VAL A 846 -74.19 9.00 -4.14
CA VAL A 846 -74.33 7.94 -3.12
C VAL A 846 -74.04 6.57 -3.72
N ALA A 847 -74.58 6.26 -4.90
CA ALA A 847 -74.43 4.98 -5.59
C ALA A 847 -72.97 4.62 -5.97
N HIS A 848 -72.10 5.65 -6.02
CA HIS A 848 -70.65 5.54 -6.25
C HIS A 848 -69.81 5.84 -4.98
N GLY A 849 -70.44 5.91 -3.80
CA GLY A 849 -69.75 6.09 -2.51
C GLY A 849 -69.06 7.45 -2.32
N ARG A 850 -69.45 8.49 -3.08
CA ARG A 850 -68.82 9.82 -3.05
C ARG A 850 -69.41 10.76 -2.00
N ILE A 851 -70.66 10.54 -1.59
CA ILE A 851 -71.38 11.28 -0.55
C ILE A 851 -72.16 10.27 0.30
N ALA A 852 -72.28 10.50 1.61
CA ALA A 852 -73.07 9.64 2.50
C ALA A 852 -74.58 9.90 2.33
N ALA A 853 -75.39 8.84 2.28
CA ALA A 853 -76.84 8.95 2.09
C ALA A 853 -77.57 9.73 3.22
N SER A 854 -76.96 9.83 4.40
CA SER A 854 -77.42 10.64 5.53
C SER A 854 -77.32 12.15 5.31
N GLU A 855 -76.58 12.62 4.30
CA GLU A 855 -76.40 14.04 3.98
C GLU A 855 -77.46 14.59 3.00
N ILE A 856 -78.44 13.77 2.62
CA ILE A 856 -79.48 14.12 1.65
C ILE A 856 -80.86 14.12 2.30
N ASP A 857 -81.40 15.31 2.53
CA ASP A 857 -82.81 15.54 2.85
C ASP A 857 -83.58 15.86 1.56
N LEU A 858 -84.56 15.03 1.20
CA LEU A 858 -85.42 15.20 0.01
C LEU A 858 -86.45 16.33 0.18
N ALA A 859 -86.94 16.57 1.40
CA ALA A 859 -87.96 17.59 1.68
C ALA A 859 -87.38 19.01 1.69
N ALA A 860 -86.08 19.13 1.99
CA ALA A 860 -85.32 20.38 1.90
C ALA A 860 -84.81 20.72 0.49
N LEU A 861 -85.03 19.86 -0.51
CA LEU A 861 -84.66 20.15 -1.90
C LEU A 861 -85.60 21.19 -2.52
N GLU A 862 -85.01 22.15 -3.24
CA GLU A 862 -85.73 23.21 -3.93
C GLU A 862 -86.73 22.63 -4.95
N GLY A 863 -88.02 22.98 -4.81
CA GLY A 863 -89.10 22.50 -5.67
C GLY A 863 -89.97 21.37 -5.11
N ALA A 864 -89.55 20.66 -4.05
CA ALA A 864 -90.29 19.52 -3.47
C ALA A 864 -91.74 19.88 -3.06
N THR A 865 -91.90 21.03 -2.40
CA THR A 865 -93.23 21.56 -2.01
C THR A 865 -94.04 22.04 -3.20
N LEU A 866 -93.41 22.53 -4.27
CA LEU A 866 -94.07 23.16 -5.41
C LEU A 866 -94.85 22.13 -6.26
N ALA A 867 -94.17 21.04 -6.66
CA ALA A 867 -94.78 20.00 -7.49
C ALA A 867 -95.89 19.25 -6.74
N THR A 868 -95.62 18.87 -5.48
CA THR A 868 -96.57 18.16 -4.61
C THR A 868 -97.84 18.98 -4.32
N THR A 869 -97.72 20.30 -4.17
CA THR A 869 -98.89 21.17 -3.95
C THR A 869 -99.65 21.41 -5.26
N TRP A 870 -98.96 21.54 -6.40
CA TRP A 870 -99.59 21.84 -7.69
C TRP A 870 -100.45 20.69 -8.22
N PHE A 871 -99.96 19.44 -8.18
CA PHE A 871 -100.75 18.25 -8.60
C PHE A 871 -101.94 17.95 -7.70
N ASN A 872 -101.99 18.51 -6.49
CA ASN A 872 -103.07 18.30 -5.53
C ASN A 872 -104.08 19.46 -5.47
N ASN A 873 -103.71 20.66 -5.92
CA ASN A 873 -104.59 21.85 -5.95
C ASN A 873 -104.78 22.35 -7.40
N GLU A 874 -104.06 23.42 -7.79
CA GLU A 874 -104.30 24.20 -9.01
C GLU A 874 -104.30 23.35 -10.30
N GLY A 875 -103.38 22.38 -10.41
CA GLY A 875 -103.29 21.50 -11.57
C GLY A 875 -104.55 20.65 -11.76
N LEU A 876 -105.06 20.10 -10.65
CA LEU A 876 -106.27 19.27 -10.65
C LEU A 876 -107.51 20.10 -11.02
N GLU A 877 -107.59 21.33 -10.51
CA GLU A 877 -108.73 22.23 -10.70
C GLU A 877 -108.80 22.79 -12.14
N ARG A 878 -107.66 23.19 -12.71
CA ARG A 878 -107.58 23.81 -14.05
C ARG A 878 -107.42 22.81 -15.20
N PHE A 879 -106.72 21.69 -14.97
CA PHE A 879 -106.26 20.79 -16.03
C PHE A 879 -106.69 19.33 -15.84
N GLY A 880 -107.37 18.98 -14.74
CA GLY A 880 -107.82 17.61 -14.44
C GLY A 880 -108.83 16.97 -15.43
N LYS A 881 -109.30 17.72 -16.44
CA LYS A 881 -110.12 17.20 -17.55
C LYS A 881 -109.30 16.82 -18.80
N LEU A 882 -108.01 17.14 -18.85
CA LEU A 882 -107.11 16.71 -19.91
C LEU A 882 -106.71 15.25 -19.69
N ALA A 883 -106.66 14.45 -20.75
CA ALA A 883 -106.36 13.02 -20.67
C ALA A 883 -104.94 12.75 -20.14
N GLU A 884 -104.06 13.73 -20.32
CA GLU A 884 -102.65 13.74 -19.97
C GLU A 884 -102.41 14.04 -18.47
N PHE A 885 -103.41 14.54 -17.73
CA PHE A 885 -103.21 15.00 -16.34
C PHE A 885 -103.11 13.86 -15.32
N ALA A 886 -104.00 12.87 -15.40
CA ALA A 886 -104.02 11.76 -14.45
C ALA A 886 -102.74 10.88 -14.52
N PRO A 887 -102.23 10.49 -15.71
CA PRO A 887 -100.97 9.76 -15.82
C PRO A 887 -99.76 10.53 -15.26
N ALA A 888 -99.72 11.86 -15.47
CA ALA A 888 -98.64 12.69 -14.93
C ALA A 888 -98.60 12.67 -13.40
N LYS A 889 -99.77 12.72 -12.74
CA LYS A 889 -99.87 12.68 -11.27
C LYS A 889 -99.44 11.34 -10.67
N GLU A 890 -99.74 10.24 -11.33
CA GLU A 890 -99.33 8.90 -10.89
C GLU A 890 -97.81 8.71 -11.01
N GLN A 891 -97.23 9.10 -12.15
CA GLN A 891 -95.79 9.01 -12.41
C GLN A 891 -94.96 9.87 -11.43
N PHE A 892 -95.48 11.04 -11.02
CA PHE A 892 -94.87 11.88 -9.99
C PHE A 892 -94.69 11.14 -8.65
N LEU A 893 -95.74 10.46 -8.16
CA LEU A 893 -95.69 9.75 -6.87
C LEU A 893 -94.77 8.52 -6.90
N ALA A 894 -94.69 7.83 -8.05
CA ALA A 894 -93.79 6.70 -8.23
C ALA A 894 -92.30 7.10 -8.12
N LEU A 895 -91.94 8.29 -8.59
CA LEU A 895 -90.58 8.81 -8.51
C LEU A 895 -90.15 9.13 -7.08
N GLU A 896 -91.00 9.80 -6.30
CA GLU A 896 -90.74 10.09 -4.88
C GLU A 896 -90.41 8.81 -4.09
N ALA A 897 -91.19 7.74 -4.29
CA ALA A 897 -90.98 6.46 -3.64
C ALA A 897 -89.64 5.80 -4.03
N LEU A 898 -89.23 5.90 -5.30
CA LEU A 898 -87.95 5.38 -5.78
C LEU A 898 -86.75 6.14 -5.19
N ALA A 899 -86.83 7.47 -5.07
CA ALA A 899 -85.77 8.27 -4.45
C ALA A 899 -85.60 7.96 -2.96
N ALA A 900 -86.70 7.89 -2.21
CA ALA A 900 -86.67 7.57 -0.78
C ALA A 900 -86.02 6.20 -0.52
N ALA A 901 -86.42 5.17 -1.28
CA ALA A 901 -85.90 3.83 -1.12
C ALA A 901 -84.42 3.68 -1.56
N ALA A 902 -83.95 4.51 -2.50
CA ALA A 902 -82.53 4.58 -2.86
C ALA A 902 -81.68 5.20 -1.74
N LEU A 903 -82.18 6.20 -1.01
CA LEU A 903 -81.47 6.77 0.15
C LEU A 903 -81.44 5.81 1.34
N GLU A 904 -82.53 5.11 1.63
CA GLU A 904 -82.61 4.10 2.70
C GLU A 904 -81.55 3.00 2.51
N GLN A 905 -81.45 2.45 1.29
CA GLN A 905 -80.40 1.46 0.95
C GLN A 905 -78.98 2.05 0.98
N GLY A 906 -78.83 3.33 0.65
CA GLY A 906 -77.57 4.04 0.77
C GLY A 906 -77.12 4.22 2.22
N GLN A 907 -78.04 4.37 3.17
CA GLN A 907 -77.72 4.41 4.61
C GLN A 907 -77.28 3.03 5.12
N ALA A 908 -77.81 1.95 4.55
CA ALA A 908 -77.33 0.58 4.77
C ALA A 908 -76.00 0.25 4.05
N SER A 909 -75.42 1.20 3.29
CA SER A 909 -74.22 1.02 2.45
C SER A 909 -74.34 -0.05 1.35
N ASP A 910 -75.56 -0.42 0.94
CA ASP A 910 -75.80 -1.35 -0.17
C ASP A 910 -75.76 -0.61 -1.52
N PHE A 911 -74.56 -0.20 -1.92
CA PHE A 911 -74.36 0.57 -3.15
C PHE A 911 -74.80 -0.16 -4.43
N ALA A 912 -74.94 -1.50 -4.40
CA ALA A 912 -75.43 -2.27 -5.53
C ALA A 912 -76.93 -2.05 -5.74
N SER A 913 -77.74 -2.24 -4.69
CA SER A 913 -79.17 -1.95 -4.76
C SER A 913 -79.48 -0.46 -4.92
N VAL A 914 -78.65 0.44 -4.38
CA VAL A 914 -78.77 1.88 -4.68
C VAL A 914 -78.65 2.12 -6.19
N ARG A 915 -77.60 1.62 -6.86
CA ARG A 915 -77.42 1.79 -8.32
C ARG A 915 -78.63 1.30 -9.11
N GLU A 916 -79.19 0.15 -8.76
CA GLU A 916 -80.38 -0.40 -9.42
C GLU A 916 -81.60 0.54 -9.26
N ARG A 917 -81.84 1.09 -8.07
CA ARG A 917 -82.92 2.06 -7.86
C ARG A 917 -82.68 3.40 -8.55
N VAL A 918 -81.43 3.85 -8.68
CA VAL A 918 -81.10 5.06 -9.44
C VAL A 918 -81.40 4.88 -10.93
N GLU A 919 -81.11 3.71 -11.49
CA GLU A 919 -81.46 3.39 -12.88
C GLU A 919 -82.99 3.35 -13.08
N GLN A 920 -83.72 2.68 -12.18
CA GLN A 920 -85.19 2.68 -12.19
C GLN A 920 -85.77 4.10 -12.08
N TYR A 921 -85.19 4.94 -11.22
CA TYR A 921 -85.56 6.36 -11.08
C TYR A 921 -85.29 7.15 -12.37
N HIS A 922 -84.16 6.93 -13.03
CA HIS A 922 -83.82 7.58 -14.30
C HIS A 922 -84.83 7.27 -15.40
N ILE A 923 -85.17 5.98 -15.58
CA ILE A 923 -86.15 5.52 -16.58
C ILE A 923 -87.53 6.12 -16.30
N GLN A 924 -88.00 6.05 -15.04
CA GLN A 924 -89.30 6.57 -14.64
C GLN A 924 -89.38 8.10 -14.83
N ARG A 925 -88.29 8.82 -14.57
CA ARG A 925 -88.16 10.29 -14.75
C ARG A 925 -88.31 10.67 -16.22
N GLY A 926 -87.67 9.92 -17.12
CA GLY A 926 -87.76 10.13 -18.56
C GLY A 926 -89.19 9.97 -19.11
N GLN A 927 -89.97 9.04 -18.55
CA GLN A 927 -91.38 8.87 -18.90
C GLN A 927 -92.23 10.02 -18.35
N PHE A 928 -92.07 10.38 -17.08
CA PHE A 928 -92.77 11.50 -16.44
C PHE A 928 -92.60 12.82 -17.19
N PHE A 929 -91.38 13.14 -17.63
CA PHE A 929 -91.11 14.38 -18.37
C PHE A 929 -91.83 14.45 -19.72
N LYS A 930 -91.96 13.32 -20.45
CA LYS A 930 -92.71 13.27 -21.72
C LYS A 930 -94.20 13.51 -21.48
N THR A 931 -94.77 12.91 -20.44
CA THR A 931 -96.18 13.12 -20.04
C THR A 931 -96.43 14.58 -19.65
N LEU A 932 -95.49 15.20 -18.91
CA LEU A 932 -95.57 16.60 -18.48
C LEU A 932 -95.49 17.59 -19.66
N ASP A 933 -94.64 17.33 -20.65
CA ASP A 933 -94.56 18.13 -21.88
C ASP A 933 -95.82 17.95 -22.76
N ALA A 934 -96.36 16.73 -22.85
CA ALA A 934 -97.61 16.46 -23.55
C ALA A 934 -98.80 17.20 -22.92
N LEU A 935 -98.91 17.18 -21.59
CA LEU A 935 -99.90 17.96 -20.83
C LEU A 935 -99.76 19.47 -21.07
N TYR A 936 -98.53 20.00 -21.14
CA TYR A 936 -98.28 21.41 -21.42
C TYR A 936 -98.67 21.81 -22.86
N MET A 937 -98.51 20.92 -23.84
CA MET A 937 -98.89 21.15 -25.24
C MET A 937 -100.38 20.93 -25.52
N ALA A 938 -101.01 19.91 -24.91
CA ALA A 938 -102.45 19.63 -25.04
C ALA A 938 -103.31 20.84 -24.67
N CYS A 939 -102.86 21.66 -23.71
CA CYS A 939 -103.45 22.95 -23.32
C CYS A 939 -103.62 23.98 -24.47
N ARG A 940 -102.97 23.81 -25.64
CA ARG A 940 -103.07 24.76 -26.77
C ARG A 940 -103.45 24.15 -28.12
N GLY A 941 -103.88 22.89 -28.16
CA GLY A 941 -104.67 22.32 -29.26
C GLY A 941 -103.96 22.11 -30.61
N SER A 942 -103.29 20.96 -30.78
CA SER A 942 -102.90 20.43 -32.09
C SER A 942 -102.76 18.89 -32.02
N ARG A 943 -103.18 18.18 -33.08
CA ARG A 943 -102.95 16.73 -33.25
C ARG A 943 -102.22 16.49 -34.57
N ASN A 944 -101.22 15.60 -34.55
CA ASN A 944 -100.41 15.24 -35.72
C ASN A 944 -101.02 14.07 -36.51
N GLU A 945 -101.02 14.17 -37.84
CA GLU A 945 -101.17 13.04 -38.77
C GLU A 945 -99.86 12.82 -39.56
N VAL A 946 -99.70 11.63 -40.18
CA VAL A 946 -98.43 11.15 -40.76
C VAL A 946 -98.55 10.99 -42.28
N HIS A 947 -97.59 11.55 -43.04
CA HIS A 947 -97.50 11.39 -44.50
C HIS A 947 -96.59 10.22 -44.94
N GLU A 948 -96.85 9.68 -46.13
CA GLU A 948 -96.06 8.61 -46.78
C GLU A 948 -94.74 9.14 -47.39
N PHE A 949 -93.78 8.24 -47.64
CA PHE A 949 -92.40 8.62 -47.99
C PHE A 949 -92.14 8.85 -49.48
N PHE A 950 -92.82 8.12 -50.36
CA PHE A 950 -92.71 8.27 -51.80
C PHE A 950 -94.02 7.86 -52.51
N PRO A 951 -95.01 8.77 -52.63
CA PRO A 951 -96.29 8.46 -53.25
C PRO A 951 -96.17 8.32 -54.79
N TRP A 952 -96.80 7.29 -55.35
CA TRP A 952 -96.95 7.12 -56.80
C TRP A 952 -97.72 8.31 -57.40
N ASN A 953 -97.32 8.75 -58.60
CA ASN A 953 -98.07 9.72 -59.39
C ASN A 953 -97.94 9.45 -60.89
N ASP A 954 -98.93 9.89 -61.67
CA ASP A 954 -99.08 9.53 -63.09
C ASP A 954 -97.88 9.91 -63.99
N LYS A 955 -97.00 10.81 -63.53
CA LYS A 955 -95.77 11.16 -64.26
C LYS A 955 -94.76 10.02 -64.30
N MET A 956 -94.93 8.96 -63.50
CA MET A 956 -94.07 7.77 -63.43
C MET A 956 -94.48 6.65 -64.40
N SER A 957 -95.59 6.79 -65.12
CA SER A 957 -96.01 5.80 -66.13
C SER A 957 -95.10 5.84 -67.35
N VAL A 958 -94.54 4.70 -67.75
CA VAL A 958 -93.84 4.49 -69.04
C VAL A 958 -94.79 4.14 -70.18
N GLY A 959 -96.08 3.95 -69.90
CA GLY A 959 -97.13 3.77 -70.90
C GLY A 959 -97.22 2.35 -71.48
N VAL A 960 -96.50 1.39 -70.89
CA VAL A 960 -96.66 -0.05 -71.13
C VAL A 960 -97.20 -0.66 -69.84
N LYS A 961 -98.46 -1.14 -69.86
CA LYS A 961 -99.21 -1.49 -68.66
C LYS A 961 -98.47 -2.49 -67.76
N GLN A 962 -97.82 -3.50 -68.35
CA GLN A 962 -97.07 -4.50 -67.59
C GLN A 962 -95.93 -3.86 -66.78
N LEU A 963 -95.14 -2.98 -67.40
CA LEU A 963 -94.04 -2.29 -66.73
C LEU A 963 -94.55 -1.27 -65.71
N ASP A 964 -95.66 -0.58 -65.97
CA ASP A 964 -96.29 0.34 -65.03
C ASP A 964 -96.81 -0.35 -63.75
N ASP A 965 -97.31 -1.58 -63.86
CA ASP A 965 -97.75 -2.37 -62.71
C ASP A 965 -96.55 -2.94 -61.92
N GLU A 966 -95.45 -3.28 -62.59
CA GLU A 966 -94.16 -3.64 -61.97
C GLU A 966 -93.50 -2.44 -61.25
N HIS A 967 -93.51 -1.23 -61.85
CA HIS A 967 -93.01 -0.01 -61.23
C HIS A 967 -93.77 0.37 -59.95
N LYS A 968 -95.10 0.23 -59.92
CA LYS A 968 -95.89 0.45 -58.69
C LYS A 968 -95.48 -0.52 -57.59
N ARG A 969 -95.25 -1.80 -57.92
CA ARG A 969 -94.79 -2.81 -56.96
C ARG A 969 -93.43 -2.44 -56.35
N LEU A 970 -92.50 -1.90 -57.15
CA LEU A 970 -91.22 -1.40 -56.64
C LEU A 970 -91.39 -0.22 -55.66
N VAL A 971 -92.29 0.72 -55.97
CA VAL A 971 -92.62 1.85 -55.07
C VAL A 971 -93.26 1.36 -53.75
N ASP A 972 -94.14 0.35 -53.80
CA ASP A 972 -94.74 -0.26 -52.61
C ASP A 972 -93.71 -0.97 -51.72
N ILE A 973 -92.76 -1.70 -52.32
CA ILE A 973 -91.66 -2.35 -51.57
C ILE A 973 -90.81 -1.29 -50.84
N VAL A 974 -90.48 -0.18 -51.49
CA VAL A 974 -89.71 0.93 -50.87
C VAL A 974 -90.51 1.66 -49.78
N ASN A 975 -91.83 1.86 -49.96
CA ASN A 975 -92.69 2.44 -48.91
C ASN A 975 -92.89 1.49 -47.71
N ASN A 976 -92.94 0.17 -47.94
CA ASN A 976 -92.92 -0.85 -46.88
C ASN A 976 -91.59 -0.81 -46.10
N LEU A 977 -90.45 -0.75 -46.81
CA LEU A 977 -89.12 -0.65 -46.20
C LEU A 977 -88.99 0.60 -45.31
N HIS A 978 -89.47 1.76 -45.77
CA HIS A 978 -89.54 2.97 -44.96
C HIS A 978 -90.44 2.80 -43.72
N ARG A 979 -91.58 2.12 -43.85
CA ARG A 979 -92.48 1.87 -42.71
C ARG A 979 -91.82 0.99 -41.64
N LEU A 980 -91.11 -0.08 -42.00
CA LEU A 980 -90.39 -0.92 -41.02
C LEU A 980 -89.19 -0.20 -40.38
N LEU A 981 -88.45 0.61 -41.15
CA LEU A 981 -87.36 1.43 -40.62
C LEU A 981 -87.82 2.48 -39.59
N LYS A 982 -89.11 2.86 -39.61
CA LYS A 982 -89.69 3.85 -38.70
C LYS A 982 -90.38 3.22 -37.47
N SER A 983 -90.37 1.89 -37.34
CA SER A 983 -91.12 1.17 -36.29
C SER A 983 -90.28 0.12 -35.53
N ASP A 984 -88.94 0.26 -35.51
CA ASP A 984 -88.00 -0.67 -34.84
C ASP A 984 -88.24 -2.15 -35.22
N GLY A 985 -88.52 -2.41 -36.50
CA GLY A 985 -88.74 -3.76 -37.02
C GLY A 985 -87.50 -4.65 -36.94
N GLU A 986 -87.70 -5.96 -36.70
CA GLU A 986 -86.61 -6.92 -36.58
C GLU A 986 -85.68 -6.94 -37.81
N ARG A 987 -84.37 -7.09 -37.58
CA ARG A 987 -83.33 -7.12 -38.62
C ARG A 987 -83.55 -8.22 -39.67
N SER A 988 -84.19 -9.32 -39.28
CA SER A 988 -84.66 -10.42 -40.14
C SER A 988 -85.69 -9.95 -41.19
N ALA A 989 -86.70 -9.19 -40.76
CA ALA A 989 -87.76 -8.65 -41.61
C ALA A 989 -87.23 -7.56 -42.55
N LEU A 990 -86.29 -6.74 -42.09
CA LEU A 990 -85.65 -5.74 -42.94
C LEU A 990 -84.83 -6.38 -44.08
N GLY A 991 -84.06 -7.43 -43.76
CA GLY A 991 -83.30 -8.21 -44.75
C GLY A 991 -84.19 -8.97 -45.74
N ALA A 992 -85.38 -9.40 -45.32
CA ALA A 992 -86.37 -10.00 -46.22
C ALA A 992 -86.87 -9.01 -47.28
N ILE A 993 -87.22 -7.78 -46.89
CA ILE A 993 -87.69 -6.74 -47.82
C ILE A 993 -86.57 -6.24 -48.74
N LEU A 994 -85.32 -6.18 -48.25
CA LEU A 994 -84.15 -5.86 -49.08
C LEU A 994 -83.88 -6.90 -50.17
N ARG A 995 -84.07 -8.19 -49.86
CA ARG A 995 -83.99 -9.28 -50.85
C ARG A 995 -85.18 -9.25 -51.81
N GLU A 996 -86.41 -9.05 -51.32
CA GLU A 996 -87.60 -8.86 -52.19
C GLU A 996 -87.40 -7.71 -53.19
N LEU A 997 -86.86 -6.57 -52.76
CA LEU A 997 -86.53 -5.44 -53.62
C LEU A 997 -85.51 -5.83 -54.69
N THR A 998 -84.46 -6.55 -54.32
CA THR A 998 -83.36 -6.95 -55.22
C THR A 998 -83.84 -7.96 -56.26
N ASP A 999 -84.50 -9.05 -55.83
CA ASP A 999 -84.96 -10.13 -56.69
C ASP A 999 -86.06 -9.68 -57.66
N PHE A 1000 -87.00 -8.84 -57.19
CA PHE A 1000 -88.03 -8.26 -58.04
C PHE A 1000 -87.45 -7.28 -59.06
N THR A 1001 -86.44 -6.48 -58.69
CA THR A 1001 -85.76 -5.56 -59.61
C THR A 1001 -85.03 -6.31 -60.73
N VAL A 1002 -84.35 -7.43 -60.41
CA VAL A 1002 -83.73 -8.29 -61.44
C VAL A 1002 -84.79 -8.83 -62.41
N THR A 1003 -85.90 -9.35 -61.89
CA THR A 1003 -86.98 -9.94 -62.70
C THR A 1003 -87.62 -8.90 -63.63
N HIS A 1004 -87.85 -7.69 -63.12
CA HIS A 1004 -88.36 -6.54 -63.87
C HIS A 1004 -87.41 -6.11 -65.01
N PHE A 1005 -86.09 -6.05 -64.75
CA PHE A 1005 -85.10 -5.75 -65.79
C PHE A 1005 -85.05 -6.83 -66.88
N GLU A 1006 -85.18 -8.11 -66.54
CA GLU A 1006 -85.27 -9.19 -67.53
C GLU A 1006 -86.52 -9.06 -68.42
N HIS A 1007 -87.68 -8.68 -67.85
CA HIS A 1007 -88.89 -8.40 -68.61
C HIS A 1007 -88.71 -7.20 -69.55
N GLU A 1008 -88.15 -6.09 -69.05
CA GLU A 1008 -87.92 -4.89 -69.84
C GLU A 1008 -86.91 -5.15 -70.98
N GLU A 1009 -85.81 -5.84 -70.70
CA GLU A 1009 -84.81 -6.23 -71.70
C GLU A 1009 -85.38 -7.19 -72.74
N ALA A 1010 -86.24 -8.13 -72.35
CA ALA A 1010 -86.93 -9.03 -73.28
C ALA A 1010 -87.89 -8.26 -74.21
N LEU A 1011 -88.64 -7.29 -73.68
CA LEU A 1011 -89.48 -6.37 -74.45
C LEU A 1011 -88.63 -5.52 -75.42
N MET A 1012 -87.56 -4.91 -74.94
CA MET A 1012 -86.64 -4.11 -75.77
C MET A 1012 -85.96 -4.95 -76.86
N ALA A 1013 -85.53 -6.17 -76.56
CA ALA A 1013 -84.94 -7.10 -77.53
C ALA A 1013 -85.97 -7.54 -78.60
N LYS A 1014 -87.16 -7.95 -78.17
CA LYS A 1014 -88.26 -8.37 -79.05
C LYS A 1014 -88.66 -7.27 -80.05
N HIS A 1015 -88.65 -6.02 -79.61
CA HIS A 1015 -89.04 -4.87 -80.43
C HIS A 1015 -87.85 -4.10 -81.03
N GLN A 1016 -86.62 -4.62 -80.92
CA GLN A 1016 -85.38 -4.04 -81.47
C GLN A 1016 -85.15 -2.58 -81.04
N PHE A 1017 -85.18 -2.30 -79.73
CA PHE A 1017 -84.89 -0.98 -79.19
C PHE A 1017 -83.41 -0.60 -79.41
N PRO A 1018 -83.09 0.54 -80.04
CA PRO A 1018 -81.70 0.92 -80.33
C PRO A 1018 -80.80 1.09 -79.09
N GLY A 1019 -81.37 1.48 -77.95
CA GLY A 1019 -80.64 1.68 -76.69
C GLY A 1019 -80.48 0.43 -75.81
N LEU A 1020 -80.81 -0.77 -76.30
CA LEU A 1020 -80.85 -2.00 -75.50
C LEU A 1020 -79.54 -2.30 -74.75
N GLU A 1021 -78.38 -2.17 -75.39
CA GLU A 1021 -77.11 -2.47 -74.72
C GLU A 1021 -76.71 -1.41 -73.68
N ASP A 1022 -77.10 -0.14 -73.88
CA ASP A 1022 -76.92 0.91 -72.88
C ASP A 1022 -77.85 0.72 -71.68
N GLN A 1023 -79.08 0.22 -71.87
CA GLN A 1023 -79.96 -0.15 -70.77
C GLN A 1023 -79.41 -1.37 -70.00
N LYS A 1024 -79.04 -2.45 -70.72
CA LYS A 1024 -78.37 -3.62 -70.13
C LYS A 1024 -77.11 -3.28 -69.33
N SER A 1025 -76.41 -2.23 -69.73
CA SER A 1025 -75.23 -1.70 -69.02
C SER A 1025 -75.62 -0.94 -67.74
N GLN A 1026 -76.76 -0.25 -67.72
CA GLN A 1026 -77.31 0.40 -66.52
C GLN A 1026 -77.88 -0.64 -65.55
N HIS A 1027 -78.72 -1.57 -66.01
CA HIS A 1027 -79.28 -2.67 -65.22
C HIS A 1027 -78.18 -3.48 -64.53
N ARG A 1028 -77.18 -3.96 -65.26
CA ARG A 1028 -76.04 -4.72 -64.67
C ARG A 1028 -75.29 -3.94 -63.58
N ARG A 1029 -75.14 -2.62 -63.72
CA ARG A 1029 -74.51 -1.76 -62.69
C ARG A 1029 -75.42 -1.56 -61.48
N MET A 1030 -76.73 -1.43 -61.68
CA MET A 1030 -77.70 -1.29 -60.59
C MET A 1030 -77.85 -2.58 -59.79
N VAL A 1031 -77.97 -3.74 -60.44
CA VAL A 1031 -78.04 -5.06 -59.76
C VAL A 1031 -76.81 -5.30 -58.89
N ALA A 1032 -75.60 -5.04 -59.41
CA ALA A 1032 -74.37 -5.14 -58.62
C ALA A 1032 -74.34 -4.19 -57.41
N THR A 1033 -74.97 -3.01 -57.52
CA THR A 1033 -75.08 -2.05 -56.41
C THR A 1033 -76.08 -2.54 -55.35
N PHE A 1034 -77.22 -3.10 -55.75
CA PHE A 1034 -78.20 -3.69 -54.82
C PHE A 1034 -77.60 -4.90 -54.09
N GLN A 1035 -76.92 -5.81 -54.79
CA GLN A 1035 -76.23 -6.96 -54.20
C GLN A 1035 -75.21 -6.52 -53.14
N HIS A 1036 -74.38 -5.52 -53.45
CA HIS A 1036 -73.40 -4.99 -52.49
C HIS A 1036 -74.03 -4.33 -51.26
N LEU A 1037 -75.19 -3.67 -51.40
CA LEU A 1037 -75.95 -3.12 -50.27
C LEU A 1037 -76.56 -4.22 -49.38
N VAL A 1038 -77.01 -5.33 -49.97
CA VAL A 1038 -77.49 -6.51 -49.22
C VAL A 1038 -76.35 -7.18 -48.45
N GLU A 1039 -75.19 -7.40 -49.08
CA GLU A 1039 -74.00 -7.95 -48.41
C GLU A 1039 -73.57 -7.12 -47.20
N ARG A 1040 -73.50 -5.78 -47.33
CA ARG A 1040 -73.17 -4.88 -46.22
C ARG A 1040 -74.22 -4.91 -45.10
N PHE A 1041 -75.50 -5.07 -45.44
CA PHE A 1041 -76.57 -5.24 -44.46
C PHE A 1041 -76.48 -6.58 -43.69
N GLU A 1042 -76.19 -7.68 -44.38
CA GLU A 1042 -75.99 -8.99 -43.75
C GLU A 1042 -74.75 -8.99 -42.85
N ASN A 1043 -73.67 -8.32 -43.26
CA ASN A 1043 -72.42 -8.17 -42.50
C ASN A 1043 -72.48 -7.27 -41.25
N GLY A 1044 -73.56 -6.52 -41.03
CA GLY A 1044 -73.79 -5.79 -39.76
C GLY A 1044 -73.48 -4.29 -39.76
N GLU A 1045 -73.30 -3.67 -40.94
CA GLU A 1045 -73.03 -2.24 -41.03
C GLU A 1045 -74.30 -1.40 -40.78
N PHE A 1046 -74.44 -0.85 -39.57
CA PHE A 1046 -75.63 -0.11 -39.12
C PHE A 1046 -75.95 1.17 -39.92
N THR A 1047 -74.99 1.72 -40.67
CA THR A 1047 -75.19 2.90 -41.52
C THR A 1047 -76.06 2.64 -42.76
N VAL A 1048 -76.18 1.38 -43.18
CA VAL A 1048 -76.83 0.98 -44.44
C VAL A 1048 -78.31 1.38 -44.50
N ALA A 1049 -79.01 1.53 -43.37
CA ALA A 1049 -80.42 1.93 -43.35
C ALA A 1049 -80.71 3.33 -43.95
N MET A 1050 -79.89 4.34 -43.60
CA MET A 1050 -80.00 5.69 -44.17
C MET A 1050 -79.52 5.72 -45.62
N ASP A 1051 -78.41 5.03 -45.90
CA ASP A 1051 -77.83 4.94 -47.25
C ASP A 1051 -78.79 4.28 -48.24
N VAL A 1052 -79.45 3.19 -47.85
CA VAL A 1052 -80.48 2.49 -48.65
C VAL A 1052 -81.67 3.39 -48.93
N MET A 1053 -82.21 4.12 -47.93
CA MET A 1053 -83.37 4.98 -48.17
C MET A 1053 -83.05 6.19 -49.05
N SER A 1054 -81.83 6.72 -48.95
CA SER A 1054 -81.31 7.76 -49.85
C SER A 1054 -81.11 7.21 -51.27
N PHE A 1055 -80.47 6.06 -51.39
CA PHE A 1055 -80.22 5.36 -52.65
C PHE A 1055 -81.52 4.97 -53.36
N ALA A 1056 -82.46 4.32 -52.69
CA ALA A 1056 -83.73 3.87 -53.26
C ALA A 1056 -84.58 5.05 -53.79
N ARG A 1057 -84.62 6.16 -53.04
CA ARG A 1057 -85.29 7.40 -53.50
C ARG A 1057 -84.58 8.00 -54.73
N GLY A 1058 -83.25 8.07 -54.71
CA GLY A 1058 -82.46 8.56 -55.84
C GLY A 1058 -82.59 7.68 -57.09
N TRP A 1059 -82.65 6.37 -56.89
CA TRP A 1059 -82.82 5.35 -57.93
C TRP A 1059 -84.20 5.41 -58.58
N LEU A 1060 -85.30 5.28 -57.81
CA LEU A 1060 -86.68 5.40 -58.33
C LEU A 1060 -86.88 6.71 -59.11
N THR A 1061 -86.32 7.82 -58.62
CA THR A 1061 -86.44 9.13 -59.26
C THR A 1061 -85.60 9.24 -60.54
N LYS A 1062 -84.42 8.60 -60.62
CA LYS A 1062 -83.51 8.74 -61.77
C LYS A 1062 -83.77 7.70 -62.87
N HIS A 1063 -84.20 6.50 -62.49
CA HIS A 1063 -84.47 5.39 -63.40
C HIS A 1063 -85.81 5.58 -64.10
N ILE A 1064 -86.92 5.49 -63.35
CA ILE A 1064 -88.29 5.53 -63.90
C ILE A 1064 -88.57 6.85 -64.64
N LEU A 1065 -88.21 8.00 -64.05
CA LEU A 1065 -88.45 9.30 -64.66
C LEU A 1065 -87.36 9.75 -65.66
N GLY A 1066 -86.25 9.01 -65.81
CA GLY A 1066 -85.06 9.46 -66.55
C GLY A 1066 -84.52 8.49 -67.59
N THR A 1067 -84.32 7.23 -67.23
CA THR A 1067 -83.88 6.17 -68.15
C THR A 1067 -85.07 5.52 -68.85
N ASP A 1068 -86.11 5.16 -68.10
CA ASP A 1068 -87.15 4.24 -68.58
C ASP A 1068 -88.17 4.98 -69.48
N MET A 1069 -88.34 6.28 -69.21
CA MET A 1069 -89.01 7.23 -70.10
C MET A 1069 -88.41 7.30 -71.53
N GLN A 1070 -87.19 6.83 -71.77
CA GLN A 1070 -86.55 6.90 -73.09
C GLN A 1070 -87.14 5.90 -74.10
N TYR A 1071 -87.63 4.73 -73.64
CA TYR A 1071 -88.29 3.77 -74.50
C TYR A 1071 -89.81 4.00 -74.64
N LYS A 1072 -90.43 4.81 -73.75
CA LYS A 1072 -91.87 5.15 -73.78
C LYS A 1072 -92.35 5.59 -75.17
N SER A 1073 -91.62 6.51 -75.81
CA SER A 1073 -91.97 6.99 -77.15
C SER A 1073 -91.78 5.92 -78.23
N PHE A 1074 -90.82 5.01 -78.06
CA PHE A 1074 -90.51 3.94 -78.99
C PHE A 1074 -91.52 2.79 -78.95
N PHE A 1075 -91.91 2.32 -77.76
CA PHE A 1075 -92.91 1.26 -77.60
C PHE A 1075 -94.30 1.74 -78.05
N ASN A 1076 -94.72 2.94 -77.63
CA ASN A 1076 -95.97 3.54 -78.08
C ASN A 1076 -96.03 3.68 -79.62
N ALA A 1077 -94.92 4.05 -80.27
CA ALA A 1077 -94.84 4.15 -81.73
C ALA A 1077 -94.89 2.78 -82.46
N LYS A 1078 -94.60 1.68 -81.75
CA LYS A 1078 -94.74 0.30 -82.25
C LYS A 1078 -96.04 -0.40 -81.80
N GLY A 1079 -96.97 0.34 -81.19
CA GLY A 1079 -98.26 -0.20 -80.73
C GLY A 1079 -98.17 -1.11 -79.50
N VAL A 1080 -97.11 -0.96 -78.70
CA VAL A 1080 -96.92 -1.64 -77.42
C VAL A 1080 -97.36 -0.67 -76.31
N TYR A 1081 -98.39 -1.07 -75.57
CA TYR A 1081 -99.06 -0.31 -74.49
C TYR A 1081 -99.35 -1.21 -73.28
#